data_AF-A0AA36JCK9-F1
#
_entry.id   AF-A0AA36JCK9-F1
#
_cell.length_a   1.000
_cell.length_b   1.000
_cell.length_c   1.000
_cell.angle_alpha   90.00
_cell.angle_beta   90.00
_cell.angle_gamma   90.00
#
_symmetry.space_group_name_H-M   'P 1'
#
loop_
_entity.id
_entity.type
_entity.pdbx_description
1 polymer ?
#
loop_
_entity_poly.entity_id
_entity_poly.type
_entity_poly.pdbx_seq_one_letter_code
_entity_poly.pdbx_strand_id
1 'polypeptide(L)'
;MGRIGENLQGHDLPEEKDDPADLEEQVTDFLSRHDIAADVGAALRKLPLERQREVVAADLTGANKPSAVLLSRIKRATKDRKPRQRRENVAAFLRNNTFDEDACRSFRDLGPELQGQIMSEDFSRCRNPSAFLMARIRALKDSSSGPIGALPGPSSGQASDVVETFLFQHGIDEGGREALRQLPAPLQLQVLAHDFEIGQGGRNPSQHLVSLVGMAWAGSLKPPQAMDPHEEFLDRHQVDVRARQAFYELTMPLRQAVVNEGPIINCHNPSAVLFSRIARFRNTSLDAMPPHALQMPAYGLPPHMPPHVPHVPHVPPHVAPHGTPLMPPHGLPHVPPHVLHSISPWPLPPPDFSHIQPGPPPPGEPPGPAPAPALAAPGGAEAKRRRVEREPPESREQEPSLAVEGFLRLNGIDAKSCRAMRRLPPAAQEKLIGMDLRQRRNPSAFLWAQIQKLDLDRGPPPEKPAVKQEKGELLFFLARHGQTSSVPPLVEITAGTSCLTCGRSTQNDIVFKAQHASKRHAEFHIEHASGEPLLLLRDFSSNGTWVNGAKLQPGRPTRLVSGDIVSFLPPAEDAPAFQVLDATISGKHFQPQPEPVARAVPALADVPEAAGEVGEWIRSIGGGGKLSARLIEEIEDSYDHLRQIYDNYRRNISDFLDVHSVDDPDEQEILSEAIATLCSWQRAEND
;
A
#
# COMPACT_ATOMS: atom_id res chain seq x y z
N MET A 1 34.19 57.69 -11.73
CA MET A 1 34.44 56.35 -12.30
C MET A 1 33.16 55.55 -12.18
N GLY A 2 32.38 55.49 -13.26
CA GLY A 2 31.14 54.70 -13.30
C GLY A 2 31.43 53.21 -13.51
N ARG A 3 30.59 52.36 -12.94
CA ARG A 3 30.49 50.95 -13.34
C ARG A 3 29.06 50.65 -13.74
N ILE A 4 28.97 50.20 -14.98
CA ILE A 4 27.79 49.76 -15.72
C ILE A 4 27.47 48.35 -15.23
N GLY A 5 26.23 48.11 -14.81
CA GLY A 5 25.66 46.78 -14.63
C GLY A 5 24.74 46.50 -15.81
N GLU A 6 25.17 45.64 -16.73
CA GLU A 6 24.42 45.23 -17.91
C GLU A 6 23.32 44.21 -17.56
N ASN A 7 22.14 44.46 -18.13
CA ASN A 7 20.99 43.58 -18.18
C ASN A 7 21.30 42.31 -19.00
N LEU A 8 21.08 41.13 -18.40
CA LEU A 8 20.92 39.87 -19.13
C LEU A 8 19.43 39.56 -19.24
N GLN A 9 18.81 39.96 -20.35
CA GLN A 9 17.50 39.49 -20.78
C GLN A 9 17.67 38.14 -21.50
N GLY A 10 17.01 37.12 -20.97
CA GLY A 10 16.90 35.81 -21.61
C GLY A 10 16.20 35.93 -22.95
N HIS A 11 16.92 35.58 -24.02
CA HIS A 11 16.36 35.38 -25.34
C HIS A 11 15.65 34.01 -25.36
N ASP A 12 14.32 34.02 -25.45
CA ASP A 12 13.54 32.86 -25.86
C ASP A 12 13.98 32.47 -27.28
N LEU A 13 14.55 31.28 -27.43
CA LEU A 13 14.78 30.66 -28.74
C LEU A 13 13.43 30.22 -29.30
N PRO A 14 13.06 30.61 -30.53
CA PRO A 14 11.81 30.19 -31.13
C PRO A 14 11.82 28.67 -31.33
N GLU A 15 10.76 28.00 -30.90
CA GLU A 15 10.47 26.63 -31.31
C GLU A 15 10.34 26.61 -32.84
N GLU A 16 11.38 26.13 -33.53
CA GLU A 16 11.33 25.83 -34.96
C GLU A 16 10.18 24.83 -35.18
N LYS A 17 9.13 25.29 -35.84
CA LYS A 17 8.05 24.42 -36.31
C LYS A 17 8.65 23.48 -37.34
N ASP A 18 8.72 22.20 -36.98
CA ASP A 18 9.16 21.10 -37.82
C ASP A 18 8.25 20.94 -39.05
N ASP A 19 8.52 21.72 -40.11
CA ASP A 19 7.79 21.58 -41.37
C ASP A 19 8.27 20.31 -42.10
N PRO A 20 7.36 19.38 -42.44
CA PRO A 20 7.72 18.12 -43.11
C PRO A 20 8.33 18.33 -44.50
N ALA A 21 8.09 19.50 -45.10
CA ALA A 21 8.68 19.91 -46.38
C ALA A 21 10.21 20.06 -46.30
N ASP A 22 10.71 20.63 -45.20
CA ASP A 22 12.14 20.88 -45.01
C ASP A 22 12.92 19.56 -44.88
N LEU A 23 12.30 18.54 -44.27
CA LEU A 23 12.92 17.23 -44.16
C LEU A 23 13.01 16.51 -45.52
N GLU A 24 11.98 16.63 -46.36
CA GLU A 24 12.00 16.01 -47.69
C GLU A 24 13.09 16.62 -48.59
N GLU A 25 13.31 17.93 -48.47
CA GLU A 25 14.42 18.63 -49.11
C GLU A 25 15.77 18.15 -48.55
N GLN A 26 15.94 18.07 -47.23
CA GLN A 26 17.16 17.56 -46.60
C GLN A 26 17.49 16.12 -47.02
N VAL A 27 16.48 15.24 -47.08
CA VAL A 27 16.66 13.85 -47.55
C VAL A 27 17.08 13.83 -49.02
N THR A 28 16.48 14.68 -49.86
CA THR A 28 16.79 14.74 -51.29
C THR A 28 18.20 15.28 -51.54
N ASP A 29 18.57 16.35 -50.85
CA ASP A 29 19.90 16.94 -50.87
C ASP A 29 20.95 15.92 -50.39
N PHE A 30 20.71 15.25 -49.26
CA PHE A 30 21.59 14.19 -48.74
C PHE A 30 21.80 13.04 -49.73
N LEU A 31 20.73 12.55 -50.37
CA LEU A 31 20.82 11.47 -51.37
C LEU A 31 21.63 11.90 -52.60
N SER A 32 21.50 13.17 -53.03
CA SER A 32 22.23 13.72 -54.16
C SER A 32 23.71 13.94 -53.84
N ARG A 33 24.04 14.46 -52.65
CA ARG A 33 25.40 14.78 -52.20
C ARG A 33 26.30 13.55 -52.14
N HIS A 34 25.74 12.38 -51.81
CA HIS A 34 26.50 11.14 -51.58
C HIS A 34 26.38 10.12 -52.73
N ASP A 35 25.78 10.49 -53.86
CA ASP A 35 25.58 9.61 -55.02
C ASP A 35 24.95 8.26 -54.62
N ILE A 36 23.83 8.34 -53.89
CA ILE A 36 23.14 7.17 -53.36
C ILE A 36 22.29 6.50 -54.44
N ALA A 37 22.38 5.17 -54.52
CA ALA A 37 21.57 4.38 -55.44
C ALA A 37 20.06 4.58 -55.21
N ALA A 38 19.30 4.66 -56.30
CA ALA A 38 17.88 5.03 -56.27
C ALA A 38 17.01 4.08 -55.41
N ASP A 39 17.35 2.80 -55.36
CA ASP A 39 16.67 1.78 -54.55
C ASP A 39 16.89 1.99 -53.04
N VAL A 40 18.11 2.35 -52.63
CA VAL A 40 18.44 2.70 -51.24
C VAL A 40 17.76 4.00 -50.83
N GLY A 41 17.72 5.00 -51.73
CA GLY A 41 16.98 6.24 -51.50
C GLY A 41 15.47 6.02 -51.34
N ALA A 42 14.88 5.13 -52.14
CA ALA A 42 13.47 4.74 -51.99
C ALA A 42 13.21 4.02 -50.66
N ALA A 43 14.16 3.21 -50.18
CA ALA A 43 14.06 2.55 -48.88
C ALA A 43 14.12 3.54 -47.71
N LEU A 44 14.93 4.61 -47.81
CA LEU A 44 14.98 5.68 -46.82
C LEU A 44 13.64 6.42 -46.73
N ARG A 45 13.07 6.82 -47.88
CA ARG A 45 11.79 7.56 -47.94
C ARG A 45 10.58 6.77 -47.43
N LYS A 46 10.68 5.43 -47.40
CA LYS A 46 9.63 4.55 -46.83
C LYS A 46 9.63 4.51 -45.30
N LEU A 47 10.67 5.05 -44.63
CA LEU A 47 10.71 5.11 -43.17
C LEU A 47 9.80 6.23 -42.64
N PRO A 48 9.30 6.14 -41.39
CA PRO A 48 8.67 7.28 -40.71
C PRO A 48 9.61 8.49 -40.62
N LEU A 49 9.07 9.71 -40.63
CA LEU A 49 9.85 10.97 -40.68
C LEU A 49 10.97 11.02 -39.63
N GLU A 50 10.70 10.62 -38.39
CA GLU A 50 11.71 10.60 -37.32
C GLU A 50 12.89 9.66 -37.59
N ARG A 51 12.65 8.56 -38.30
CA ARG A 51 13.71 7.62 -38.69
C ARG A 51 14.50 8.13 -39.88
N GLN A 52 13.87 8.89 -40.78
CA GLN A 52 14.58 9.54 -41.87
C GLN A 52 15.58 10.56 -41.31
N ARG A 53 15.14 11.40 -40.36
CA ARG A 53 16.00 12.35 -39.61
C ARG A 53 17.19 11.66 -38.96
N GLU A 54 16.94 10.60 -38.19
CA GLU A 54 18.02 9.84 -37.51
C GLU A 54 19.08 9.33 -38.50
N VAL A 55 18.64 8.88 -39.68
CA VAL A 55 19.54 8.31 -40.69
C VAL A 55 20.33 9.39 -41.43
N VAL A 56 19.70 10.55 -41.71
CA VAL A 56 20.29 11.69 -42.44
C VAL A 56 21.18 12.57 -41.56
N ALA A 57 20.93 12.63 -40.24
CA ALA A 57 21.70 13.45 -39.31
C ALA A 57 23.19 13.08 -39.23
N ALA A 58 23.56 11.84 -39.59
CA ALA A 58 24.94 11.39 -39.65
C ALA A 58 25.45 11.43 -41.10
N ASP A 59 26.48 12.22 -41.33
CA ASP A 59 27.13 12.33 -42.64
C ASP A 59 27.72 10.97 -43.11
N LEU A 60 27.87 10.80 -44.42
CA LEU A 60 28.51 9.66 -45.09
C LEU A 60 29.87 10.03 -45.71
N THR A 61 30.38 11.25 -45.46
CA THR A 61 31.72 11.66 -45.88
C THR A 61 32.80 10.66 -45.44
N GLY A 62 33.65 10.25 -46.39
CA GLY A 62 34.73 9.27 -46.17
C GLY A 62 34.30 7.79 -46.28
N ALA A 63 33.03 7.47 -46.52
CA ALA A 63 32.61 6.09 -46.75
C ALA A 63 33.01 5.61 -48.16
N ASN A 64 33.76 4.51 -48.25
CA ASN A 64 34.17 3.90 -49.53
C ASN A 64 32.97 3.36 -50.35
N LYS A 65 31.82 3.10 -49.70
CA LYS A 65 30.57 2.64 -50.35
C LYS A 65 29.34 3.26 -49.65
N PRO A 66 28.97 4.51 -49.96
CA PRO A 66 27.96 5.26 -49.21
C PRO A 66 26.57 4.58 -49.25
N SER A 67 26.16 4.04 -50.41
CA SER A 67 24.91 3.28 -50.55
C SER A 67 24.83 2.06 -49.62
N ALA A 68 25.94 1.32 -49.44
CA ALA A 68 25.96 0.14 -48.55
C ALA A 68 25.91 0.53 -47.07
N VAL A 69 26.58 1.62 -46.70
CA VAL A 69 26.56 2.17 -45.34
C VAL A 69 25.16 2.69 -45.00
N LEU A 70 24.54 3.43 -45.91
CA LEU A 70 23.18 3.94 -45.74
C LEU A 70 22.16 2.80 -45.64
N LEU A 71 22.24 1.78 -46.49
CA LEU A 71 21.35 0.62 -46.42
C LEU A 71 21.52 -0.15 -45.09
N SER A 72 22.73 -0.24 -44.55
CA SER A 72 22.98 -0.82 -43.23
C SER A 72 22.34 0.01 -42.11
N ARG A 73 22.40 1.35 -42.20
CA ARG A 73 21.74 2.27 -41.27
C ARG A 73 20.21 2.16 -41.35
N ILE A 74 19.64 2.12 -42.56
CA ILE A 74 18.21 1.88 -42.79
C ILE A 74 17.80 0.55 -42.16
N LYS A 75 18.53 -0.54 -42.44
CA LYS A 75 18.26 -1.86 -41.83
C LYS A 75 18.31 -1.82 -40.31
N ARG A 76 19.22 -1.04 -39.71
CA ARG A 76 19.32 -0.83 -38.27
C ARG A 76 18.20 0.04 -37.70
N ALA A 77 17.71 1.01 -38.47
CA ALA A 77 16.57 1.87 -38.10
C ALA A 77 15.23 1.12 -38.22
N THR A 78 15.11 0.19 -39.18
CA THR A 78 13.94 -0.70 -39.35
C THR A 78 13.94 -1.88 -38.38
N LYS A 79 15.12 -2.31 -37.92
CA LYS A 79 15.23 -3.39 -36.94
C LYS A 79 14.97 -2.78 -35.57
N ASP A 80 13.76 -2.92 -35.07
CA ASP A 80 13.27 -2.48 -33.75
C ASP A 80 14.41 -2.12 -32.78
N ARG A 81 14.68 -0.82 -32.65
CA ARG A 81 15.34 -0.30 -31.45
C ARG A 81 14.35 -0.49 -30.30
N LYS A 82 14.52 -1.33 -29.30
CA LYS A 82 15.37 -2.48 -28.95
C LYS A 82 14.62 -3.10 -27.75
N PRO A 83 14.66 -4.42 -27.50
CA PRO A 83 14.20 -4.99 -26.23
C PRO A 83 14.79 -4.28 -25.00
N ARG A 84 15.94 -3.61 -25.14
CA ARG A 84 16.54 -2.76 -24.10
C ARG A 84 15.70 -1.54 -23.73
N GLN A 85 15.20 -0.74 -24.68
CA GLN A 85 14.35 0.42 -24.38
C GLN A 85 13.03 -0.03 -23.74
N ARG A 86 12.45 -1.13 -24.22
CA ARG A 86 11.23 -1.70 -23.62
C ARG A 86 11.49 -2.18 -22.19
N ARG A 87 12.59 -2.89 -21.95
CA ARG A 87 13.00 -3.29 -20.59
C ARG A 87 13.24 -2.09 -19.68
N GLU A 88 13.78 -1.01 -20.22
CA GLU A 88 14.01 0.23 -19.48
C GLU A 88 12.70 0.97 -19.17
N ASN A 89 11.76 1.03 -20.10
CA ASN A 89 10.42 1.57 -19.88
C ASN A 89 9.65 0.74 -18.85
N VAL A 90 9.72 -0.60 -18.93
CA VAL A 90 9.14 -1.52 -17.95
C VAL A 90 9.78 -1.33 -16.57
N ALA A 91 11.11 -1.23 -16.51
CA ALA A 91 11.82 -0.99 -15.25
C ALA A 91 11.50 0.38 -14.64
N ALA A 92 11.36 1.43 -15.47
CA ALA A 92 10.95 2.76 -15.02
C ALA A 92 9.51 2.75 -14.48
N PHE A 93 8.59 2.11 -15.19
CA PHE A 93 7.20 1.96 -14.76
C PHE A 93 7.08 1.23 -13.42
N LEU A 94 7.81 0.12 -13.23
CA LEU A 94 7.81 -0.62 -11.98
C LEU A 94 8.43 0.18 -10.81
N ARG A 95 9.46 0.99 -11.07
CA ARG A 95 10.06 1.86 -10.05
C ARG A 95 9.13 3.01 -9.62
N ASN A 96 8.41 3.61 -10.56
CA ASN A 96 7.61 4.81 -10.30
C ASN A 96 6.33 4.55 -9.47
N ASN A 97 5.82 3.31 -9.45
CA ASN A 97 4.52 2.98 -8.87
C ASN A 97 4.59 2.06 -7.64
N THR A 98 5.79 1.81 -7.09
CA THR A 98 6.02 1.07 -5.84
C THR A 98 5.25 -0.25 -5.71
N PHE A 99 5.36 -1.12 -6.72
CA PHE A 99 4.74 -2.45 -6.68
C PHE A 99 5.52 -3.45 -5.81
N ASP A 100 4.83 -4.45 -5.27
CA ASP A 100 5.48 -5.59 -4.62
C ASP A 100 6.19 -6.51 -5.64
N GLU A 101 7.09 -7.37 -5.15
CA GLU A 101 7.93 -8.18 -6.02
C GLU A 101 7.14 -9.24 -6.80
N ASP A 102 6.03 -9.73 -6.22
CA ASP A 102 5.15 -10.72 -6.86
C ASP A 102 4.38 -10.11 -8.05
N ALA A 103 3.88 -8.89 -7.88
CA ALA A 103 3.24 -8.12 -8.94
C ALA A 103 4.26 -7.71 -10.02
N CYS A 104 5.47 -7.30 -9.61
CA CYS A 104 6.57 -7.02 -10.54
C CYS A 104 6.92 -8.25 -11.39
N ARG A 105 7.06 -9.42 -10.77
CA ARG A 105 7.34 -10.69 -11.48
C ARG A 105 6.22 -11.02 -12.45
N SER A 106 4.97 -11.00 -11.99
CA SER A 106 3.79 -11.30 -12.81
C SER A 106 3.65 -10.36 -14.01
N PHE A 107 4.00 -9.09 -13.85
CA PHE A 107 4.02 -8.11 -14.92
C PHE A 107 5.13 -8.35 -15.94
N ARG A 108 6.35 -8.67 -15.47
CA ARG A 108 7.50 -9.00 -16.35
C ARG A 108 7.26 -10.24 -17.21
N ASP A 109 6.46 -11.18 -16.71
CA ASP A 109 6.09 -12.43 -17.41
C ASP A 109 5.02 -12.22 -18.50
N LEU A 110 4.38 -11.04 -18.57
CA LEU A 110 3.43 -10.73 -19.63
C LEU A 110 4.08 -10.49 -20.99
N GLY A 111 3.32 -10.79 -22.05
CA GLY A 111 3.67 -10.38 -23.41
C GLY A 111 3.77 -8.86 -23.55
N PRO A 112 4.62 -8.36 -24.46
CA PRO A 112 4.92 -6.93 -24.55
C PRO A 112 3.72 -6.05 -24.91
N GLU A 113 2.73 -6.59 -25.62
CA GLU A 113 1.50 -5.87 -25.94
C GLU A 113 0.66 -5.63 -24.68
N LEU A 114 0.49 -6.67 -23.84
CA LEU A 114 -0.22 -6.57 -22.57
C LEU A 114 0.52 -5.67 -21.58
N GLN A 115 1.85 -5.71 -21.56
CA GLN A 115 2.66 -4.77 -20.78
C GLN A 115 2.40 -3.32 -21.21
N GLY A 116 2.40 -3.06 -22.51
CA GLY A 116 2.12 -1.72 -23.05
C GLY A 116 0.71 -1.23 -22.71
N GLN A 117 -0.29 -2.12 -22.77
CA GLN A 117 -1.67 -1.80 -22.43
C GLN A 117 -1.80 -1.39 -20.95
N ILE A 118 -1.22 -2.17 -20.04
CA ILE A 118 -1.22 -1.86 -18.60
C ILE A 118 -0.44 -0.57 -18.33
N MET A 119 0.71 -0.35 -18.97
CA MET A 119 1.52 0.86 -18.78
C MET A 119 0.83 2.15 -19.24
N SER A 120 -0.23 2.06 -20.02
CA SER A 120 -1.03 3.21 -20.44
C SER A 120 -2.10 3.63 -19.42
N GLU A 121 -2.33 2.82 -18.39
CA GLU A 121 -3.34 3.09 -17.34
C GLU A 121 -2.75 3.94 -16.21
N ASP A 122 -3.63 4.68 -15.52
CA ASP A 122 -3.25 5.55 -14.41
C ASP A 122 -3.36 4.81 -13.07
N PHE A 123 -2.23 4.68 -12.37
CA PHE A 123 -2.12 4.02 -11.06
C PHE A 123 -2.10 5.03 -9.89
N SER A 124 -2.08 6.34 -10.17
CA SER A 124 -1.89 7.38 -9.14
C SER A 124 -3.01 7.44 -8.11
N ARG A 125 -4.22 6.97 -8.47
CA ARG A 125 -5.42 6.98 -7.61
C ARG A 125 -5.62 5.69 -6.82
N CYS A 126 -4.79 4.68 -7.03
CA CYS A 126 -4.96 3.38 -6.41
C CYS A 126 -4.38 3.37 -4.98
N ARG A 127 -5.21 3.04 -3.99
CA ARG A 127 -4.77 2.89 -2.59
C ARG A 127 -3.79 1.73 -2.38
N ASN A 128 -3.84 0.71 -3.25
CA ASN A 128 -2.91 -0.41 -3.31
C ASN A 128 -2.56 -0.72 -4.79
N PRO A 129 -1.46 -0.15 -5.32
CA PRO A 129 -1.10 -0.27 -6.73
C PRO A 129 -0.74 -1.71 -7.14
N SER A 130 -0.09 -2.50 -6.27
CA SER A 130 0.29 -3.89 -6.56
C SER A 130 -0.91 -4.79 -6.80
N ALA A 131 -1.93 -4.66 -5.94
CA ALA A 131 -3.13 -5.45 -6.09
C ALA A 131 -3.91 -5.05 -7.37
N PHE A 132 -3.90 -3.76 -7.73
CA PHE A 132 -4.55 -3.25 -8.95
C PHE A 132 -3.90 -3.82 -10.20
N LEU A 133 -2.57 -3.77 -10.24
CA LEU A 133 -1.75 -4.39 -11.28
C LEU A 133 -2.10 -5.88 -11.43
N MET A 134 -2.16 -6.63 -10.32
CA MET A 134 -2.50 -8.06 -10.32
C MET A 134 -3.93 -8.36 -10.76
N ALA A 135 -4.90 -7.50 -10.45
CA ALA A 135 -6.27 -7.64 -10.95
C ALA A 135 -6.31 -7.41 -12.47
N ARG A 136 -5.59 -6.40 -12.96
CA ARG A 136 -5.55 -6.09 -14.38
C ARG A 136 -4.85 -7.17 -15.21
N ILE A 137 -3.76 -7.73 -14.69
CA ILE A 137 -3.06 -8.88 -15.28
C ILE A 137 -4.02 -10.07 -15.45
N ARG A 138 -4.87 -10.36 -14.45
CA ARG A 138 -5.86 -11.44 -14.52
C ARG A 138 -6.93 -11.17 -15.58
N ALA A 139 -7.56 -9.99 -15.55
CA ALA A 139 -8.58 -9.61 -16.52
C ALA A 139 -8.09 -9.71 -17.98
N LEU A 140 -6.85 -9.28 -18.26
CA LEU A 140 -6.27 -9.38 -19.60
C LEU A 140 -5.92 -10.82 -20.00
N LYS A 141 -5.44 -11.65 -19.05
CA LYS A 141 -5.20 -13.09 -19.31
C LYS A 141 -6.49 -13.83 -19.61
N ASP A 142 -7.56 -13.55 -18.86
CA ASP A 142 -8.86 -14.16 -19.05
C ASP A 142 -9.49 -13.74 -20.38
N SER A 143 -9.33 -12.46 -20.77
CA SER A 143 -9.76 -11.95 -22.08
C SER A 143 -9.01 -12.59 -23.26
N SER A 144 -7.74 -12.98 -23.06
CA SER A 144 -6.90 -13.56 -24.11
C SER A 144 -7.10 -15.07 -24.33
N SER A 145 -7.80 -15.76 -23.42
CA SER A 145 -7.92 -17.22 -23.40
C SER A 145 -9.27 -17.79 -23.87
N GLY A 146 -10.18 -16.94 -24.38
CA GLY A 146 -11.44 -17.38 -24.97
C GLY A 146 -11.34 -17.71 -26.47
N PRO A 147 -12.00 -18.78 -26.97
CA PRO A 147 -12.02 -19.09 -28.40
C PRO A 147 -12.83 -18.02 -29.17
N ILE A 148 -12.15 -17.41 -30.14
CA ILE A 148 -12.67 -16.39 -31.05
C ILE A 148 -13.78 -17.02 -31.92
N GLY A 149 -15.05 -16.69 -31.66
CA GLY A 149 -16.13 -17.13 -32.54
C GLY A 149 -17.57 -16.99 -32.04
N ALA A 150 -18.01 -15.81 -31.60
CA ALA A 150 -19.43 -15.40 -31.65
C ALA A 150 -19.59 -13.90 -31.39
N LEU A 151 -20.40 -13.23 -32.20
CA LEU A 151 -20.75 -11.80 -32.09
C LEU A 151 -21.34 -11.46 -30.70
N PRO A 152 -21.02 -10.29 -30.11
CA PRO A 152 -21.49 -9.96 -28.76
C PRO A 152 -22.90 -9.39 -28.78
N GLY A 153 -23.84 -10.12 -28.17
CA GLY A 153 -25.06 -9.55 -27.61
C GLY A 153 -24.80 -9.06 -26.17
N PRO A 154 -25.59 -8.12 -25.63
CA PRO A 154 -25.42 -7.60 -24.28
C PRO A 154 -25.88 -8.65 -23.25
N SER A 155 -24.99 -9.56 -22.88
CA SER A 155 -25.23 -10.60 -21.87
C SER A 155 -24.57 -10.23 -20.54
N SER A 156 -25.36 -10.34 -19.47
CA SER A 156 -25.13 -10.48 -18.00
C SER A 156 -23.73 -10.46 -17.35
N GLY A 157 -22.61 -10.53 -18.06
CA GLY A 157 -21.25 -10.46 -17.51
C GLY A 157 -20.77 -9.06 -17.14
N GLN A 158 -21.30 -8.01 -17.79
CA GLN A 158 -20.84 -6.62 -17.55
C GLN A 158 -21.10 -6.12 -16.13
N ALA A 159 -22.20 -6.55 -15.48
CA ALA A 159 -22.49 -6.14 -14.11
C ALA A 159 -21.46 -6.70 -13.12
N SER A 160 -20.98 -7.93 -13.35
CA SER A 160 -19.97 -8.56 -12.50
C SER A 160 -18.62 -7.84 -12.60
N ASP A 161 -18.23 -7.43 -13.82
CA ASP A 161 -16.96 -6.70 -14.03
C ASP A 161 -16.98 -5.30 -13.41
N VAL A 162 -18.11 -4.60 -13.49
CA VAL A 162 -18.27 -3.27 -12.85
C VAL A 162 -18.21 -3.39 -11.33
N VAL A 163 -18.88 -4.39 -10.74
CA VAL A 163 -18.84 -4.66 -9.30
C VAL A 163 -17.43 -5.00 -8.83
N GLU A 164 -16.70 -5.88 -9.53
CA GLU A 164 -15.34 -6.23 -9.13
C GLU A 164 -14.36 -5.07 -9.27
N THR A 165 -14.48 -4.26 -10.33
CA THR A 165 -13.65 -3.06 -10.52
C THR A 165 -13.85 -2.08 -9.37
N PHE A 166 -15.10 -1.85 -8.98
CA PHE A 166 -15.47 -0.99 -7.85
C PHE A 166 -14.94 -1.50 -6.50
N LEU A 167 -15.21 -2.76 -6.18
CA LEU A 167 -14.77 -3.40 -4.94
C LEU A 167 -13.25 -3.33 -4.80
N PHE A 168 -12.57 -3.49 -5.93
CA PHE A 168 -11.14 -3.43 -6.01
C PHE A 168 -10.62 -1.98 -5.84
N GLN A 169 -11.17 -1.01 -6.56
CA GLN A 169 -10.78 0.41 -6.53
C GLN A 169 -10.79 0.98 -5.11
N HIS A 170 -11.78 0.60 -4.29
CA HIS A 170 -11.92 1.07 -2.92
C HIS A 170 -11.18 0.23 -1.87
N GLY A 171 -10.52 -0.87 -2.27
CA GLY A 171 -9.81 -1.76 -1.36
C GLY A 171 -10.75 -2.44 -0.35
N ILE A 172 -11.92 -2.85 -0.80
CA ILE A 172 -12.95 -3.49 0.04
C ILE A 172 -12.49 -4.90 0.44
N ASP A 173 -12.61 -5.23 1.72
CA ASP A 173 -12.32 -6.56 2.26
C ASP A 173 -13.35 -7.62 1.84
N GLU A 174 -13.02 -8.90 2.03
CA GLU A 174 -13.88 -10.01 1.58
C GLU A 174 -15.30 -9.96 2.18
N GLY A 175 -15.45 -9.45 3.40
CA GLY A 175 -16.76 -9.29 4.03
C GLY A 175 -17.62 -8.25 3.30
N GLY A 176 -17.05 -7.11 2.93
CA GLY A 176 -17.73 -6.09 2.14
C GLY A 176 -18.02 -6.54 0.71
N ARG A 177 -17.10 -7.30 0.09
CA ARG A 177 -17.28 -7.88 -1.24
C ARG A 177 -18.46 -8.84 -1.26
N GLU A 178 -18.49 -9.77 -0.32
CA GLU A 178 -19.57 -10.76 -0.21
C GLU A 178 -20.93 -10.07 0.06
N ALA A 179 -20.95 -9.05 0.92
CA ALA A 179 -22.16 -8.28 1.18
C ALA A 179 -22.73 -7.61 -0.09
N LEU A 180 -21.87 -7.04 -0.95
CA LEU A 180 -22.31 -6.44 -2.23
C LEU A 180 -22.73 -7.52 -3.24
N ARG A 181 -22.01 -8.64 -3.33
CA ARG A 181 -22.35 -9.76 -4.24
C ARG A 181 -23.69 -10.41 -3.92
N GLN A 182 -24.08 -10.44 -2.64
CA GLN A 182 -25.37 -10.99 -2.20
C GLN A 182 -26.58 -10.09 -2.54
N LEU A 183 -26.37 -8.82 -2.89
CA LEU A 183 -27.47 -7.95 -3.34
C LEU A 183 -27.96 -8.35 -4.74
N PRO A 184 -29.28 -8.25 -4.99
CA PRO A 184 -29.80 -8.25 -6.36
C PRO A 184 -29.14 -7.16 -7.23
N ALA A 185 -28.89 -7.47 -8.51
CA ALA A 185 -28.26 -6.55 -9.48
C ALA A 185 -28.77 -5.09 -9.47
N PRO A 186 -30.09 -4.80 -9.38
CA PRO A 186 -30.55 -3.40 -9.32
C PRO A 186 -30.10 -2.68 -8.04
N LEU A 187 -30.02 -3.38 -6.91
CA LEU A 187 -29.53 -2.81 -5.65
C LEU A 187 -28.00 -2.69 -5.64
N GLN A 188 -27.28 -3.59 -6.32
CA GLN A 188 -25.84 -3.43 -6.54
C GLN A 188 -25.56 -2.12 -7.27
N LEU A 189 -26.25 -1.86 -8.39
CA LEU A 189 -26.11 -0.60 -9.13
C LEU A 189 -26.48 0.63 -8.29
N GLN A 190 -27.48 0.52 -7.42
CA GLN A 190 -27.85 1.61 -6.52
C GLN A 190 -26.75 1.90 -5.49
N VAL A 191 -26.12 0.87 -4.91
CA VAL A 191 -24.97 1.04 -4.00
C VAL A 191 -23.75 1.58 -4.75
N LEU A 192 -23.50 1.08 -5.96
CA LEU A 192 -22.43 1.57 -6.84
C LEU A 192 -22.59 3.05 -7.21
N ALA A 193 -23.82 3.56 -7.26
CA ALA A 193 -24.06 4.99 -7.49
C ALA A 193 -23.55 5.90 -6.36
N HIS A 194 -23.22 5.35 -5.18
CA HIS A 194 -22.58 6.05 -4.06
C HIS A 194 -21.05 5.90 -4.04
N ASP A 195 -20.43 5.57 -5.17
CA ASP A 195 -18.97 5.39 -5.34
C ASP A 195 -18.12 6.47 -4.65
N PHE A 196 -18.53 7.73 -4.80
CA PHE A 196 -17.81 8.88 -4.25
C PHE A 196 -17.87 8.98 -2.72
N GLU A 197 -18.86 8.38 -2.06
CA GLU A 197 -19.01 8.43 -0.61
C GLU A 197 -18.16 7.35 0.09
N ILE A 198 -17.77 6.30 -0.62
CA ILE A 198 -17.02 5.18 -0.04
C ILE A 198 -15.57 5.60 0.18
N GLY A 199 -15.09 5.43 1.42
CA GLY A 199 -13.75 5.84 1.84
C GLY A 199 -13.60 7.31 2.25
N GLN A 200 -14.63 8.14 2.07
CA GLN A 200 -14.62 9.52 2.56
C GLN A 200 -14.71 9.61 4.09
N GLY A 201 -14.14 10.68 4.65
CA GLY A 201 -14.23 10.99 6.07
C GLY A 201 -13.47 10.04 7.01
N GLY A 202 -12.47 9.31 6.50
CA GLY A 202 -11.60 8.44 7.31
C GLY A 202 -12.28 7.15 7.81
N ARG A 203 -13.49 6.83 7.33
CA ARG A 203 -14.16 5.57 7.62
C ARG A 203 -13.52 4.42 6.84
N ASN A 204 -13.57 3.22 7.40
CA ASN A 204 -13.18 2.02 6.68
C ASN A 204 -14.13 1.82 5.47
N PRO A 205 -13.61 1.79 4.23
CA PRO A 205 -14.41 1.61 3.01
C PRO A 205 -15.34 0.40 3.07
N SER A 206 -14.87 -0.74 3.58
CA SER A 206 -15.67 -1.96 3.68
C SER A 206 -16.85 -1.79 4.63
N GLN A 207 -16.66 -1.15 5.79
CA GLN A 207 -17.76 -0.91 6.72
C GLN A 207 -18.77 0.09 6.16
N HIS A 208 -18.30 1.10 5.42
CA HIS A 208 -19.20 2.03 4.77
C HIS A 208 -20.04 1.33 3.70
N LEU A 209 -19.41 0.50 2.86
CA LEU A 209 -20.10 -0.32 1.87
C LEU A 209 -21.13 -1.24 2.53
N VAL A 210 -20.77 -1.96 3.59
CA VAL A 210 -21.70 -2.85 4.30
C VAL A 210 -22.90 -2.07 4.87
N SER A 211 -22.68 -0.84 5.34
CA SER A 211 -23.78 0.04 5.77
C SER A 211 -24.69 0.44 4.60
N LEU A 212 -24.13 0.77 3.43
CA LEU A 212 -24.89 1.11 2.22
C LEU A 212 -25.69 -0.10 1.73
N VAL A 213 -25.08 -1.30 1.75
CA VAL A 213 -25.73 -2.57 1.44
C VAL A 213 -26.91 -2.83 2.39
N GLY A 214 -26.73 -2.60 3.70
CA GLY A 214 -27.80 -2.72 4.68
C GLY A 214 -28.95 -1.73 4.44
N MET A 215 -28.64 -0.49 4.07
CA MET A 215 -29.66 0.51 3.69
C MET A 215 -30.38 0.15 2.39
N ALA A 216 -29.68 -0.44 1.41
CA ALA A 216 -30.28 -0.91 0.17
C ALA A 216 -31.27 -2.06 0.43
N TRP A 217 -30.87 -3.04 1.25
CA TRP A 217 -31.76 -4.12 1.70
C TRP A 217 -33.00 -3.61 2.44
N ALA A 218 -32.84 -2.56 3.26
CA ALA A 218 -33.94 -1.94 4.00
C ALA A 218 -34.83 -1.03 3.13
N GLY A 219 -34.49 -0.80 1.86
CA GLY A 219 -35.17 0.16 0.98
C GLY A 219 -35.05 1.61 1.46
N SER A 220 -34.11 1.90 2.36
CA SER A 220 -33.89 3.22 2.95
C SER A 220 -32.72 3.97 2.31
N LEU A 221 -31.98 3.30 1.41
CA LEU A 221 -30.93 3.93 0.62
C LEU A 221 -31.55 4.98 -0.30
N LYS A 222 -31.41 6.24 0.08
CA LYS A 222 -31.82 7.37 -0.75
C LYS A 222 -30.94 7.39 -2.00
N PRO A 223 -31.49 7.74 -3.17
CA PRO A 223 -30.64 8.00 -4.33
C PRO A 223 -29.58 9.04 -3.93
N PRO A 224 -28.34 8.91 -4.42
CA PRO A 224 -27.29 9.88 -4.11
C PRO A 224 -27.87 11.27 -4.40
N GLN A 225 -27.86 12.14 -3.38
CA GLN A 225 -28.23 13.53 -3.62
C GLN A 225 -27.29 14.00 -4.72
N ALA A 226 -27.85 14.59 -5.79
CA ALA A 226 -27.05 15.18 -6.84
C ALA A 226 -26.00 16.04 -6.17
N MET A 227 -24.75 15.58 -6.25
CA MET A 227 -23.63 16.14 -5.51
C MET A 227 -23.59 17.63 -5.85
N ASP A 228 -23.44 18.48 -4.83
CA ASP A 228 -23.30 19.92 -5.09
C ASP A 228 -22.20 20.06 -6.16
N PRO A 229 -22.48 20.65 -7.34
CA PRO A 229 -21.49 20.77 -8.41
C PRO A 229 -20.20 21.46 -7.93
N HIS A 230 -20.28 22.22 -6.83
CA HIS A 230 -19.13 22.80 -6.16
C HIS A 230 -18.28 21.77 -5.42
N GLU A 231 -18.90 20.80 -4.72
CA GLU A 231 -18.16 19.71 -4.06
C GLU A 231 -17.51 18.79 -5.08
N GLU A 232 -18.20 18.48 -6.20
CA GLU A 232 -17.62 17.72 -7.31
C GLU A 232 -16.36 18.40 -7.88
N PHE A 233 -16.39 19.73 -8.02
CA PHE A 233 -15.24 20.51 -8.44
C PHE A 233 -14.07 20.42 -7.44
N LEU A 234 -14.35 20.56 -6.14
CA LEU A 234 -13.34 20.51 -5.08
C LEU A 234 -12.70 19.11 -4.96
N ASP A 235 -13.50 18.05 -5.09
CA ASP A 235 -13.04 16.66 -5.08
C ASP A 235 -12.22 16.32 -6.32
N ARG A 236 -12.70 16.69 -7.51
CA ARG A 236 -12.00 16.44 -8.79
C ARG A 236 -10.58 17.01 -8.79
N HIS A 237 -10.37 18.12 -8.10
CA HIS A 237 -9.07 18.80 -8.03
C HIS A 237 -8.29 18.50 -6.74
N GLN A 238 -8.72 17.54 -5.91
CA GLN A 238 -8.03 17.14 -4.66
C GLN A 238 -7.71 18.33 -3.75
N VAL A 239 -8.64 19.28 -3.66
CA VAL A 239 -8.46 20.50 -2.86
C VAL A 239 -8.44 20.12 -1.38
N ASP A 240 -7.44 20.61 -0.64
CA ASP A 240 -7.30 20.35 0.79
C ASP A 240 -8.44 20.96 1.61
N VAL A 241 -8.60 20.47 2.85
CA VAL A 241 -9.69 20.87 3.76
C VAL A 241 -9.69 22.38 4.04
N ARG A 242 -8.54 23.04 4.10
CA ARG A 242 -8.44 24.47 4.42
C ARG A 242 -8.91 25.31 3.24
N ALA A 243 -8.50 24.96 2.02
CA ALA A 243 -8.94 25.62 0.81
C ALA A 243 -10.43 25.39 0.53
N ARG A 244 -10.96 24.18 0.82
CA ARG A 244 -12.40 23.90 0.80
C ARG A 244 -13.16 24.80 1.77
N GLN A 245 -12.69 24.91 3.01
CA GLN A 245 -13.35 25.76 4.01
C GLN A 245 -13.40 27.23 3.56
N ALA A 246 -12.28 27.76 3.04
CA ALA A 246 -12.22 29.13 2.54
C ALA A 246 -13.13 29.36 1.32
N PHE A 247 -13.30 28.33 0.48
CA PHE A 247 -14.26 28.35 -0.63
C PHE A 247 -15.71 28.40 -0.11
N TYR A 248 -16.04 27.59 0.91
CA TYR A 248 -17.38 27.59 1.53
C TYR A 248 -17.69 28.85 2.34
N GLU A 249 -16.70 29.61 2.77
CA GLU A 249 -16.92 30.95 3.36
C GLU A 249 -17.40 31.99 2.33
N LEU A 250 -17.21 31.73 1.03
CA LEU A 250 -17.71 32.63 -0.01
C LEU A 250 -19.24 32.54 -0.13
N THR A 251 -19.85 33.65 -0.56
CA THR A 251 -21.26 33.65 -0.98
C THR A 251 -21.45 32.79 -2.23
N MET A 252 -22.64 32.25 -2.42
CA MET A 252 -22.93 31.33 -3.53
C MET A 252 -22.57 31.89 -4.92
N PRO A 253 -22.82 33.18 -5.25
CA PRO A 253 -22.40 33.77 -6.51
C PRO A 253 -20.87 33.77 -6.70
N LEU A 254 -20.12 34.03 -5.63
CA LEU A 254 -18.65 34.05 -5.69
C LEU A 254 -18.08 32.65 -5.84
N ARG A 255 -18.67 31.64 -5.18
CA ARG A 255 -18.31 30.22 -5.39
C ARG A 255 -18.49 29.83 -6.85
N GLN A 256 -19.63 30.17 -7.43
CA GLN A 256 -19.91 29.89 -8.85
C GLN A 256 -18.93 30.62 -9.77
N ALA A 257 -18.57 31.87 -9.47
CA ALA A 257 -17.58 32.61 -10.25
C ALA A 257 -16.19 31.94 -10.21
N VAL A 258 -15.77 31.44 -9.04
CA VAL A 258 -14.51 30.69 -8.89
C VAL A 258 -14.50 29.39 -9.71
N VAL A 259 -15.62 28.66 -9.72
CA VAL A 259 -15.78 27.43 -10.52
C VAL A 259 -15.85 27.75 -12.01
N ASN A 260 -16.52 28.84 -12.39
CA ASN A 260 -16.67 29.28 -13.79
C ASN A 260 -15.35 29.76 -14.42
N GLU A 261 -14.31 30.07 -13.64
CA GLU A 261 -12.96 30.27 -14.20
C GLU A 261 -12.39 28.99 -14.86
N GLY A 262 -13.05 27.84 -14.70
CA GLY A 262 -12.71 26.59 -15.36
C GLY A 262 -11.90 25.62 -14.48
N PRO A 263 -11.54 24.44 -14.99
CA PRO A 263 -10.84 23.42 -14.22
C PRO A 263 -9.44 23.90 -13.77
N ILE A 264 -9.00 23.43 -12.61
CA ILE A 264 -7.63 23.65 -12.11
C ILE A 264 -6.72 22.58 -12.74
N ILE A 265 -5.98 22.94 -13.78
CA ILE A 265 -5.08 22.05 -14.55
C ILE A 265 -3.64 22.55 -14.54
N ASN A 266 -2.67 21.66 -14.77
CA ASN A 266 -1.23 21.95 -14.90
C ASN A 266 -0.60 22.68 -13.70
N CYS A 267 -1.07 22.43 -12.48
CA CYS A 267 -0.51 23.03 -11.26
C CYS A 267 0.04 21.96 -10.32
N HIS A 268 1.13 22.30 -9.62
CA HIS A 268 1.71 21.43 -8.59
C HIS A 268 0.89 21.39 -7.29
N ASN A 269 0.16 22.48 -6.98
CA ASN A 269 -0.68 22.60 -5.79
C ASN A 269 -2.05 23.22 -6.14
N PRO A 270 -3.12 22.42 -6.29
CA PRO A 270 -4.44 22.91 -6.67
C PRO A 270 -5.09 23.80 -5.60
N SER A 271 -4.81 23.56 -4.31
CA SER A 271 -5.29 24.39 -3.22
C SER A 271 -4.76 25.82 -3.29
N ALA A 272 -3.48 26.01 -3.64
CA ALA A 272 -2.87 27.33 -3.79
C ALA A 272 -3.49 28.13 -4.96
N VAL A 273 -3.79 27.44 -6.07
CA VAL A 273 -4.50 28.04 -7.20
C VAL A 273 -5.91 28.44 -6.79
N LEU A 274 -6.63 27.58 -6.08
CA LEU A 274 -7.96 27.90 -5.55
C LEU A 274 -7.92 29.12 -4.62
N PHE A 275 -6.95 29.19 -3.69
CA PHE A 275 -6.77 30.36 -2.82
C PHE A 275 -6.52 31.64 -3.61
N SER A 276 -5.73 31.57 -4.68
CA SER A 276 -5.48 32.73 -5.55
C SER A 276 -6.76 33.19 -6.26
N ARG A 277 -7.61 32.26 -6.72
CA ARG A 277 -8.94 32.59 -7.26
C ARG A 277 -9.85 33.21 -6.21
N ILE A 278 -9.94 32.60 -5.02
CA ILE A 278 -10.72 33.10 -3.89
C ILE A 278 -10.28 34.53 -3.53
N ALA A 279 -8.98 34.80 -3.43
CA ALA A 279 -8.43 36.12 -3.11
C ALA A 279 -8.79 37.16 -4.20
N ARG A 280 -8.71 36.77 -5.48
CA ARG A 280 -9.10 37.62 -6.61
C ARG A 280 -10.58 38.03 -6.51
N PHE A 281 -11.48 37.07 -6.27
CA PHE A 281 -12.91 37.34 -6.17
C PHE A 281 -13.32 38.03 -4.86
N ARG A 282 -12.58 37.85 -3.76
CA ARG A 282 -12.79 38.61 -2.51
C ARG A 282 -12.38 40.09 -2.67
N ASN A 283 -11.32 40.36 -3.44
CA ASN A 283 -10.81 41.72 -3.66
C ASN A 283 -11.55 42.45 -4.80
N THR A 284 -12.24 41.72 -5.67
CA THR A 284 -13.10 42.31 -6.69
C THR A 284 -14.38 42.77 -6.01
N SER A 285 -14.47 44.08 -5.72
CA SER A 285 -15.65 44.67 -5.10
C SER A 285 -16.92 44.27 -5.87
N LEU A 286 -17.94 43.77 -5.18
CA LEU A 286 -19.21 43.33 -5.79
C LEU A 286 -19.86 44.44 -6.64
N ASP A 287 -19.59 45.72 -6.33
CA ASP A 287 -20.06 46.88 -7.08
C ASP A 287 -19.38 47.08 -8.45
N ALA A 288 -18.25 46.44 -8.70
CA ALA A 288 -17.50 46.54 -9.96
C ALA A 288 -17.77 45.36 -10.92
N MET A 289 -18.56 44.37 -10.51
CA MET A 289 -18.94 43.28 -11.41
C MET A 289 -20.06 43.73 -12.36
N PRO A 290 -19.85 43.66 -13.69
CA PRO A 290 -20.88 44.05 -14.64
C PRO A 290 -22.12 43.14 -14.45
N PRO A 291 -23.35 43.70 -14.46
CA PRO A 291 -24.58 42.96 -14.15
C PRO A 291 -24.84 41.75 -15.07
N HIS A 292 -24.15 41.65 -16.20
CA HIS A 292 -24.22 40.50 -17.10
C HIS A 292 -23.53 39.23 -16.56
N ALA A 293 -22.58 39.33 -15.62
CA ALA A 293 -21.89 38.16 -15.06
C ALA A 293 -22.72 37.39 -14.01
N LEU A 294 -23.80 38.00 -13.50
CA LEU A 294 -24.75 37.38 -12.57
C LEU A 294 -26.03 36.88 -13.26
N GLN A 295 -26.15 37.10 -14.57
CA GLN A 295 -27.29 36.63 -15.36
C GLN A 295 -27.02 35.20 -15.83
N MET A 296 -27.41 34.23 -15.00
CA MET A 296 -27.63 32.86 -15.48
C MET A 296 -28.59 32.91 -16.68
N PRO A 297 -28.33 32.22 -17.79
CA PRO A 297 -29.39 31.95 -18.74
C PRO A 297 -30.41 31.09 -18.00
N ALA A 298 -31.59 31.64 -17.75
CA ALA A 298 -32.73 30.81 -17.42
C ALA A 298 -32.83 29.77 -18.54
N TYR A 299 -32.91 28.49 -18.19
CA TYR A 299 -33.35 27.43 -19.09
C TYR A 299 -34.82 27.72 -19.48
N GLY A 300 -35.00 28.73 -20.33
CA GLY A 300 -36.25 29.08 -20.98
C GLY A 300 -36.40 28.18 -22.19
N LEU A 301 -37.56 27.55 -22.27
CA LEU A 301 -38.05 26.81 -23.43
C LEU A 301 -37.67 27.49 -24.76
N PRO A 302 -37.27 26.73 -25.79
CA PRO A 302 -36.98 27.30 -27.10
C PRO A 302 -38.23 28.03 -27.65
N PRO A 303 -38.04 29.17 -28.32
CA PRO A 303 -39.16 29.94 -28.85
C PRO A 303 -39.89 29.14 -29.93
N HIS A 304 -41.22 29.14 -29.82
CA HIS A 304 -42.14 28.64 -30.84
C HIS A 304 -41.75 29.12 -32.24
N MET A 305 -41.43 28.18 -33.13
CA MET A 305 -41.49 28.41 -34.57
C MET A 305 -42.94 28.29 -35.07
N PRO A 306 -43.37 29.12 -36.03
CA PRO A 306 -44.71 29.05 -36.63
C PRO A 306 -44.84 27.85 -37.58
N PRO A 307 -46.08 27.36 -37.83
CA PRO A 307 -46.30 26.10 -38.54
C PRO A 307 -46.07 26.24 -40.04
N HIS A 308 -45.04 25.56 -40.56
CA HIS A 308 -44.89 25.30 -41.99
C HIS A 308 -45.64 24.04 -42.39
N VAL A 309 -46.58 24.22 -43.33
CA VAL A 309 -47.37 23.20 -44.00
C VAL A 309 -46.48 22.35 -44.92
N PRO A 310 -46.49 21.00 -44.86
CA PRO A 310 -45.71 20.20 -45.78
C PRO A 310 -46.40 20.11 -47.15
N HIS A 311 -45.68 20.56 -48.18
CA HIS A 311 -46.06 20.46 -49.58
C HIS A 311 -45.65 19.07 -50.11
N VAL A 312 -46.62 18.34 -50.66
CA VAL A 312 -46.47 17.04 -51.32
C VAL A 312 -46.00 17.27 -52.77
N PRO A 313 -44.91 16.64 -53.25
CA PRO A 313 -44.62 16.64 -54.67
C PRO A 313 -45.36 15.49 -55.37
N HIS A 314 -46.18 15.90 -56.34
CA HIS A 314 -46.94 15.13 -57.30
C HIS A 314 -46.01 14.45 -58.33
N VAL A 315 -46.19 13.16 -58.59
CA VAL A 315 -45.61 12.46 -59.77
C VAL A 315 -46.76 11.91 -60.63
N PRO A 316 -46.77 12.06 -61.98
CA PRO A 316 -47.86 11.65 -62.87
C PRO A 316 -47.70 10.21 -63.43
N PRO A 317 -48.70 9.68 -64.18
CA PRO A 317 -49.04 8.26 -64.17
C PRO A 317 -48.50 7.41 -65.35
N HIS A 318 -48.60 6.09 -65.10
CA HIS A 318 -48.53 4.91 -65.97
C HIS A 318 -48.70 5.06 -67.49
N VAL A 319 -47.87 4.29 -68.21
CA VAL A 319 -48.18 3.67 -69.52
C VAL A 319 -47.68 2.21 -69.49
N ALA A 320 -48.60 1.24 -69.67
CA ALA A 320 -48.34 -0.17 -70.01
C ALA A 320 -48.07 -0.28 -71.54
N PRO A 321 -47.65 -1.41 -72.19
CA PRO A 321 -48.34 -2.72 -72.12
C PRO A 321 -47.57 -4.03 -72.53
N HIS A 322 -48.30 -5.17 -72.45
CA HIS A 322 -48.14 -6.49 -73.14
C HIS A 322 -46.95 -7.40 -72.72
N GLY A 323 -47.03 -8.73 -72.65
CA GLY A 323 -48.02 -9.76 -72.96
C GLY A 323 -47.37 -11.15 -72.74
N THR A 324 -48.15 -12.12 -72.27
CA THR A 324 -47.87 -13.58 -72.05
C THR A 324 -47.50 -14.32 -73.36
N PRO A 325 -46.91 -15.57 -73.39
CA PRO A 325 -47.54 -16.81 -72.85
C PRO A 325 -46.69 -18.08 -72.47
N LEU A 326 -47.36 -18.98 -71.72
CA LEU A 326 -47.35 -20.48 -71.69
C LEU A 326 -46.07 -21.36 -71.57
N MET A 327 -45.98 -22.10 -70.43
CA MET A 327 -45.69 -23.55 -70.11
C MET A 327 -45.21 -24.61 -71.16
N PRO A 328 -44.73 -25.86 -70.82
CA PRO A 328 -44.34 -26.53 -69.53
C PRO A 328 -43.04 -27.46 -69.61
N PRO A 329 -42.89 -28.68 -69.00
CA PRO A 329 -41.89 -29.03 -67.96
C PRO A 329 -40.93 -30.21 -68.31
N HIS A 330 -40.07 -30.63 -67.36
CA HIS A 330 -39.30 -31.92 -67.18
C HIS A 330 -37.91 -31.57 -66.57
N GLY A 331 -37.28 -32.27 -65.63
CA GLY A 331 -37.53 -33.54 -64.94
C GLY A 331 -36.55 -33.69 -63.74
N LEU A 332 -36.84 -34.70 -62.92
CA LEU A 332 -36.22 -35.12 -61.65
C LEU A 332 -34.72 -35.50 -61.75
N PRO A 333 -34.03 -35.75 -60.62
CA PRO A 333 -34.10 -37.09 -60.04
C PRO A 333 -34.35 -37.17 -58.51
N HIS A 334 -35.02 -38.29 -58.17
CA HIS A 334 -35.31 -38.91 -56.87
C HIS A 334 -34.00 -39.35 -56.13
N VAL A 335 -33.78 -39.13 -54.80
CA VAL A 335 -34.29 -39.85 -53.57
C VAL A 335 -33.43 -41.11 -53.23
N PRO A 336 -33.23 -41.64 -51.97
CA PRO A 336 -33.84 -41.44 -50.63
C PRO A 336 -32.82 -41.43 -49.43
N PRO A 337 -33.14 -41.85 -48.18
CA PRO A 337 -33.57 -41.01 -47.05
C PRO A 337 -32.67 -41.20 -45.79
N HIS A 338 -32.93 -40.53 -44.66
CA HIS A 338 -32.96 -41.16 -43.33
C HIS A 338 -33.41 -40.16 -42.25
N VAL A 339 -34.58 -40.46 -41.68
CA VAL A 339 -35.04 -40.24 -40.30
C VAL A 339 -35.11 -38.81 -39.76
N LEU A 340 -36.29 -38.20 -39.90
CA LEU A 340 -36.81 -37.21 -38.97
C LEU A 340 -37.55 -37.92 -37.84
N HIS A 341 -37.21 -37.62 -36.58
CA HIS A 341 -38.18 -37.65 -35.48
C HIS A 341 -38.22 -36.25 -34.86
N SER A 342 -39.36 -35.61 -35.04
CA SER A 342 -39.76 -34.34 -34.46
C SER A 342 -40.14 -34.55 -32.99
N ILE A 343 -39.51 -33.79 -32.09
CA ILE A 343 -39.87 -33.68 -30.68
C ILE A 343 -40.76 -32.45 -30.53
N SER A 344 -42.00 -32.64 -30.07
CA SER A 344 -42.85 -31.58 -29.51
C SER A 344 -42.53 -31.36 -28.02
N PRO A 345 -42.74 -30.16 -27.46
CA PRO A 345 -42.49 -29.88 -26.06
C PRO A 345 -43.77 -30.02 -25.22
N TRP A 346 -43.73 -30.85 -24.17
CA TRP A 346 -44.66 -30.78 -23.02
C TRP A 346 -43.86 -31.07 -21.73
N PRO A 347 -44.20 -30.42 -20.59
CA PRO A 347 -43.40 -30.46 -19.37
C PRO A 347 -43.73 -31.70 -18.50
N LEU A 348 -42.71 -32.32 -17.94
CA LEU A 348 -42.81 -33.43 -16.99
C LEU A 348 -42.95 -32.91 -15.53
N PRO A 349 -43.72 -33.59 -14.66
CA PRO A 349 -43.75 -33.36 -13.22
C PRO A 349 -42.57 -34.05 -12.49
N PRO A 350 -42.26 -33.66 -11.23
CA PRO A 350 -41.07 -34.11 -10.51
C PRO A 350 -41.16 -35.59 -10.05
N PRO A 351 -40.02 -36.29 -9.90
CA PRO A 351 -40.01 -37.71 -9.57
C PRO A 351 -40.25 -37.99 -8.08
N ASP A 352 -41.00 -39.06 -7.86
CA ASP A 352 -41.32 -39.72 -6.60
C ASP A 352 -40.12 -40.54 -6.09
N PHE A 353 -39.68 -40.28 -4.87
CA PHE A 353 -38.55 -40.94 -4.20
C PHE A 353 -39.01 -42.05 -3.25
N SER A 354 -39.89 -42.93 -3.72
CA SER A 354 -40.26 -44.15 -3.01
C SER A 354 -39.69 -45.36 -3.74
N HIS A 355 -38.44 -45.74 -3.39
CA HIS A 355 -37.83 -47.08 -3.45
C HIS A 355 -36.30 -47.00 -3.60
N ILE A 356 -35.59 -46.84 -2.49
CA ILE A 356 -34.17 -47.22 -2.39
C ILE A 356 -34.07 -48.24 -1.25
N GLN A 357 -33.75 -49.49 -1.62
CA GLN A 357 -33.38 -50.52 -0.65
C GLN A 357 -31.99 -50.22 -0.07
N PRO A 358 -31.76 -50.41 1.24
CA PRO A 358 -30.45 -50.24 1.84
C PRO A 358 -29.53 -51.43 1.50
N GLY A 359 -28.34 -51.13 0.98
CA GLY A 359 -27.26 -52.08 0.79
C GLY A 359 -26.60 -52.54 2.10
N PRO A 360 -25.77 -53.60 2.06
CA PRO A 360 -25.24 -54.26 3.25
C PRO A 360 -24.17 -53.42 3.98
N PRO A 361 -24.04 -53.56 5.31
CA PRO A 361 -23.09 -52.79 6.11
C PRO A 361 -21.64 -53.29 5.96
N PRO A 362 -20.63 -52.40 6.10
CA PRO A 362 -19.21 -52.74 6.06
C PRO A 362 -18.73 -53.44 7.35
N PRO A 363 -17.62 -54.20 7.31
CA PRO A 363 -17.18 -55.05 8.41
C PRO A 363 -16.37 -54.29 9.49
N GLY A 364 -16.86 -54.38 10.73
CA GLY A 364 -16.11 -54.65 11.97
C GLY A 364 -14.87 -53.80 12.33
N GLU A 365 -15.07 -52.79 13.17
CA GLU A 365 -14.04 -52.27 14.08
C GLU A 365 -13.93 -53.15 15.35
N PRO A 366 -12.71 -53.36 15.89
CA PRO A 366 -12.50 -54.16 17.10
C PRO A 366 -12.91 -53.42 18.39
N PRO A 367 -13.41 -54.13 19.42
CA PRO A 367 -13.95 -53.53 20.63
C PRO A 367 -12.86 -52.99 21.56
N GLY A 368 -13.02 -51.74 22.00
CA GLY A 368 -12.24 -51.12 23.05
C GLY A 368 -12.51 -51.72 24.45
N PRO A 369 -11.59 -51.55 25.41
CA PRO A 369 -11.62 -52.27 26.68
C PRO A 369 -12.70 -51.76 27.63
N ALA A 370 -13.35 -52.72 28.30
CA ALA A 370 -14.42 -52.52 29.28
C ALA A 370 -13.96 -51.76 30.54
N PRO A 371 -14.84 -50.96 31.17
CA PRO A 371 -14.55 -50.33 32.46
C PRO A 371 -14.65 -51.33 33.61
N ALA A 372 -13.62 -51.37 34.45
CA ALA A 372 -13.57 -52.17 35.68
C ALA A 372 -14.42 -51.55 36.81
N PRO A 373 -14.87 -52.35 37.80
CA PRO A 373 -16.01 -52.03 38.64
C PRO A 373 -15.65 -51.25 39.92
N ALA A 374 -16.65 -50.52 40.42
CA ALA A 374 -16.66 -49.87 41.72
C ALA A 374 -16.57 -50.91 42.86
N LEU A 375 -15.64 -50.71 43.80
CA LEU A 375 -15.57 -51.44 45.06
C LEU A 375 -15.22 -50.50 46.23
N ALA A 376 -16.11 -50.60 47.21
CA ALA A 376 -16.12 -50.22 48.61
C ALA A 376 -14.85 -49.63 49.28
N ALA A 377 -15.12 -48.67 50.18
CA ALA A 377 -14.26 -48.23 51.28
C ALA A 377 -13.88 -49.38 52.22
N PRO A 378 -12.76 -49.26 52.98
CA PRO A 378 -12.94 -48.87 54.38
C PRO A 378 -11.79 -48.03 54.98
N GLY A 379 -12.09 -47.45 56.15
CA GLY A 379 -11.14 -47.40 57.28
C GLY A 379 -10.21 -46.21 57.37
N GLY A 380 -10.38 -45.42 58.43
CA GLY A 380 -9.61 -44.20 58.70
C GLY A 380 -8.21 -44.44 59.24
N ALA A 381 -7.39 -43.39 59.14
CA ALA A 381 -6.30 -43.12 60.06
C ALA A 381 -5.99 -41.61 60.02
N GLU A 382 -5.75 -41.11 61.21
CA GLU A 382 -5.69 -39.73 61.66
C GLU A 382 -4.28 -39.17 61.46
N ALA A 383 -4.12 -38.07 60.71
CA ALA A 383 -2.86 -37.33 60.66
C ALA A 383 -3.03 -35.85 60.24
N LYS A 384 -2.80 -34.97 61.22
CA LYS A 384 -2.42 -33.54 61.16
C LYS A 384 -2.55 -32.81 59.80
N ARG A 385 -3.63 -32.04 59.67
CA ARG A 385 -3.76 -30.97 58.66
C ARG A 385 -2.80 -29.81 58.99
N ARG A 386 -1.74 -29.63 58.20
CA ARG A 386 -1.12 -28.31 57.98
C ARG A 386 -2.00 -27.56 56.99
N ARG A 387 -2.55 -26.43 57.44
CA ARG A 387 -3.33 -25.47 56.67
C ARG A 387 -2.40 -24.81 55.65
N VAL A 388 -2.43 -25.29 54.41
CA VAL A 388 -1.93 -24.54 53.25
C VAL A 388 -3.10 -23.68 52.78
N GLU A 389 -2.96 -22.36 52.89
CA GLU A 389 -3.84 -21.40 52.24
C GLU A 389 -3.82 -21.66 50.74
N ARG A 390 -4.99 -22.02 50.19
CA ARG A 390 -5.23 -22.05 48.75
C ARG A 390 -5.18 -20.60 48.26
N GLU A 391 -4.19 -20.28 47.44
CA GLU A 391 -4.24 -19.09 46.59
C GLU A 391 -5.47 -19.15 45.66
N PRO A 392 -6.10 -17.99 45.37
CA PRO A 392 -7.27 -17.94 44.50
C PRO A 392 -6.89 -18.32 43.06
N PRO A 393 -7.79 -18.96 42.30
CA PRO A 393 -7.52 -19.34 40.92
C PRO A 393 -7.24 -18.10 40.06
N GLU A 394 -6.11 -18.13 39.36
CA GLU A 394 -5.69 -17.11 38.40
C GLU A 394 -6.78 -16.79 37.38
N SER A 395 -6.77 -15.51 37.00
CA SER A 395 -7.77 -14.78 36.24
C SER A 395 -8.27 -15.48 34.98
N ARG A 396 -9.50 -15.97 35.06
CA ARG A 396 -10.41 -16.13 33.92
C ARG A 396 -10.39 -14.82 33.13
N GLU A 397 -10.03 -14.86 31.85
CA GLU A 397 -10.10 -13.69 30.95
C GLU A 397 -11.46 -13.01 31.15
N GLN A 398 -11.45 -11.82 31.74
CA GLN A 398 -12.69 -11.09 31.99
C GLN A 398 -13.26 -10.71 30.62
N GLU A 399 -14.41 -11.30 30.29
CA GLU A 399 -15.12 -10.90 29.08
C GLU A 399 -15.32 -9.39 29.10
N PRO A 400 -14.98 -8.68 28.01
CA PRO A 400 -15.12 -7.24 27.96
C PRO A 400 -16.59 -6.88 28.21
N SER A 401 -16.82 -5.92 29.10
CA SER A 401 -18.16 -5.43 29.39
C SER A 401 -18.87 -5.04 28.08
N LEU A 402 -20.14 -5.42 27.94
CA LEU A 402 -21.00 -5.03 26.81
C LEU A 402 -20.97 -3.52 26.54
N ALA A 403 -20.72 -2.70 27.57
CA ALA A 403 -20.55 -1.26 27.46
C ALA A 403 -19.30 -0.86 26.64
N VAL A 404 -18.19 -1.59 26.80
CA VAL A 404 -16.95 -1.35 26.05
C VAL A 404 -17.15 -1.66 24.57
N GLU A 405 -17.76 -2.81 24.25
CA GLU A 405 -18.02 -3.19 22.85
C GLU A 405 -19.01 -2.24 22.17
N GLY A 406 -20.06 -1.82 22.89
CA GLY A 406 -21.01 -0.80 22.41
C GLY A 406 -20.31 0.52 22.09
N PHE A 407 -19.46 1.00 23.00
CA PHE A 407 -18.69 2.24 22.83
C PHE A 407 -17.73 2.17 21.63
N LEU A 408 -16.97 1.08 21.49
CA LEU A 408 -16.01 0.90 20.41
C LEU A 408 -16.70 0.83 19.03
N ARG A 409 -17.82 0.09 18.94
CA ARG A 409 -18.61 -0.03 17.70
C ARG A 409 -19.26 1.30 17.32
N LEU A 410 -19.84 2.01 18.29
CA LEU A 410 -20.57 3.26 18.04
C LEU A 410 -19.68 4.41 17.55
N ASN A 411 -18.40 4.41 17.93
CA ASN A 411 -17.45 5.46 17.55
C ASN A 411 -16.51 5.07 16.39
N GLY A 412 -16.69 3.90 15.78
CA GLY A 412 -15.90 3.46 14.63
C GLY A 412 -14.41 3.35 14.93
N ILE A 413 -14.06 2.85 16.12
CA ILE A 413 -12.67 2.78 16.60
C ILE A 413 -11.90 1.66 15.87
N ASP A 414 -10.64 1.93 15.52
CA ASP A 414 -9.79 0.97 14.82
C ASP A 414 -9.40 -0.24 15.70
N ALA A 415 -8.96 -1.34 15.06
CA ALA A 415 -8.67 -2.59 15.74
C ALA A 415 -7.54 -2.50 16.79
N LYS A 416 -6.53 -1.64 16.58
CA LYS A 416 -5.43 -1.45 17.52
C LYS A 416 -5.93 -0.77 18.78
N SER A 417 -6.67 0.33 18.64
CA SER A 417 -7.26 1.08 19.77
C SER A 417 -8.31 0.26 20.51
N CYS A 418 -9.11 -0.55 19.81
CA CYS A 418 -10.03 -1.52 20.43
C CYS A 418 -9.30 -2.52 21.34
N ARG A 419 -8.21 -3.12 20.86
CA ARG A 419 -7.42 -4.08 21.66
C ARG A 419 -6.81 -3.44 22.89
N ALA A 420 -6.31 -2.20 22.78
CA ALA A 420 -5.76 -1.49 23.93
C ALA A 420 -6.84 -1.12 24.96
N MET A 421 -8.00 -0.63 24.52
CA MET A 421 -9.14 -0.34 25.39
C MET A 421 -9.59 -1.59 26.18
N ARG A 422 -9.69 -2.76 25.52
CA ARG A 422 -10.07 -4.02 26.18
C ARG A 422 -9.06 -4.49 27.24
N ARG A 423 -7.80 -4.10 27.13
CA ARG A 423 -6.73 -4.46 28.09
C ARG A 423 -6.68 -3.54 29.31
N LEU A 424 -7.38 -2.41 29.28
CA LEU A 424 -7.41 -1.50 30.42
C LEU A 424 -8.23 -2.08 31.59
N PRO A 425 -7.91 -1.74 32.85
CA PRO A 425 -8.76 -2.07 33.99
C PRO A 425 -10.17 -1.49 33.85
N PRO A 426 -11.21 -2.12 34.43
CA PRO A 426 -12.60 -1.66 34.31
C PRO A 426 -12.83 -0.18 34.66
N ALA A 427 -12.16 0.32 35.71
CA ALA A 427 -12.27 1.73 36.10
C ALA A 427 -11.71 2.71 35.04
N ALA A 428 -10.65 2.31 34.32
CA ALA A 428 -10.08 3.11 33.24
C ALA A 428 -10.95 3.03 31.97
N GLN A 429 -11.51 1.84 31.69
CA GLN A 429 -12.49 1.67 30.62
C GLN A 429 -13.72 2.57 30.85
N GLU A 430 -14.27 2.60 32.06
CA GLU A 430 -15.43 3.42 32.40
C GLU A 430 -15.15 4.93 32.23
N LYS A 431 -13.97 5.39 32.65
CA LYS A 431 -13.53 6.78 32.46
C LYS A 431 -13.45 7.17 30.98
N LEU A 432 -13.02 6.26 30.11
CA LEU A 432 -12.91 6.48 28.67
C LEU A 432 -14.28 6.37 27.96
N ILE A 433 -15.17 5.49 28.42
CA ILE A 433 -16.54 5.36 27.88
C ILE A 433 -17.34 6.65 28.08
N GLY A 434 -17.08 7.39 29.17
CA GLY A 434 -17.70 8.69 29.43
C GLY A 434 -17.24 9.83 28.52
N MET A 435 -16.24 9.62 27.64
CA MET A 435 -15.74 10.65 26.74
C MET A 435 -16.55 10.73 25.45
N ASP A 436 -16.88 11.95 25.02
CA ASP A 436 -17.50 12.17 23.70
C ASP A 436 -16.43 12.15 22.58
N LEU A 437 -16.35 11.02 21.87
CA LEU A 437 -15.45 10.85 20.73
C LEU A 437 -16.07 11.32 19.40
N ARG A 438 -17.38 11.56 19.34
CA ARG A 438 -18.09 11.84 18.06
C ARG A 438 -17.70 13.16 17.44
N GLN A 439 -17.29 14.13 18.25
CA GLN A 439 -16.85 15.44 17.79
C GLN A 439 -15.37 15.48 17.39
N ARG A 440 -14.64 14.37 17.53
CA ARG A 440 -13.20 14.32 17.24
C ARG A 440 -12.97 13.91 15.79
N ARG A 441 -12.10 14.66 15.10
CA ARG A 441 -11.71 14.42 13.70
C ARG A 441 -11.14 13.01 13.46
N ASN A 442 -10.47 12.44 14.46
CA ASN A 442 -9.99 11.07 14.44
C ASN A 442 -10.22 10.43 15.83
N PRO A 443 -11.36 9.75 16.04
CA PRO A 443 -11.74 9.22 17.35
C PRO A 443 -10.77 8.13 17.84
N SER A 444 -10.23 7.33 16.91
CA SER A 444 -9.23 6.29 17.19
C SER A 444 -7.92 6.86 17.74
N ALA A 445 -7.34 7.87 17.09
CA ALA A 445 -6.10 8.49 17.54
C ALA A 445 -6.28 9.23 18.88
N PHE A 446 -7.42 9.90 19.05
CA PHE A 446 -7.74 10.57 20.31
C PHE A 446 -7.90 9.56 21.45
N LEU A 447 -8.65 8.47 21.24
CA LEU A 447 -8.78 7.40 22.22
C LEU A 447 -7.42 6.80 22.56
N TRP A 448 -6.57 6.53 21.56
CA TRP A 448 -5.21 6.04 21.77
C TRP A 448 -4.36 6.97 22.65
N ALA A 449 -4.42 8.27 22.40
CA ALA A 449 -3.72 9.27 23.22
C ALA A 449 -4.25 9.30 24.67
N GLN A 450 -5.55 9.14 24.88
CA GLN A 450 -6.12 9.05 26.23
C GLN A 450 -5.74 7.75 26.94
N ILE A 451 -5.66 6.63 26.22
CA ILE A 451 -5.14 5.36 26.74
C ILE A 451 -3.68 5.55 27.18
N GLN A 452 -2.84 6.17 26.35
CA GLN A 452 -1.45 6.47 26.71
C GLN A 452 -1.34 7.42 27.89
N LYS A 453 -2.21 8.43 27.98
CA LYS A 453 -2.24 9.35 29.12
C LYS A 453 -2.60 8.63 30.42
N LEU A 454 -3.54 7.69 30.39
CA LEU A 454 -3.88 6.87 31.55
C LEU A 454 -2.75 5.90 31.93
N ASP A 455 -1.93 5.48 30.97
CA ASP A 455 -0.70 4.70 31.22
C ASP A 455 0.44 5.57 31.77
N LEU A 456 0.52 6.86 31.41
CA LEU A 456 1.48 7.83 31.97
C LEU A 456 1.09 8.27 33.39
N ASP A 457 -0.20 8.50 33.63
CA ASP A 457 -0.75 8.85 34.95
C ASP A 457 -0.65 7.69 35.95
N ARG A 458 -0.36 6.47 35.48
CA ARG A 458 -0.03 5.30 36.31
C ARG A 458 1.34 5.43 37.01
N GLY A 459 2.06 6.53 36.78
CA GLY A 459 3.47 6.66 37.12
C GLY A 459 4.33 5.91 36.10
N PRO A 460 5.66 6.07 36.12
CA PRO A 460 6.52 5.12 35.41
C PRO A 460 6.06 3.71 35.81
N PRO A 461 5.98 2.76 34.87
CA PRO A 461 5.77 1.36 35.26
C PRO A 461 6.76 1.11 36.40
N PRO A 462 6.35 0.45 37.50
CA PRO A 462 7.29 0.16 38.58
C PRO A 462 8.54 -0.37 37.90
N GLU A 463 9.70 0.32 38.07
CA GLU A 463 10.98 -0.12 37.53
C GLU A 463 10.94 -1.63 37.65
N LYS A 464 10.96 -2.37 36.50
CA LYS A 464 10.83 -3.83 36.49
C LYS A 464 11.67 -4.27 37.68
N PRO A 465 11.05 -4.76 38.79
CA PRO A 465 11.75 -4.81 40.07
C PRO A 465 12.97 -5.61 39.77
N ALA A 466 14.16 -4.98 39.83
CA ALA A 466 15.39 -5.52 39.23
C ALA A 466 15.38 -6.99 39.56
N VAL A 467 15.05 -7.83 38.56
CA VAL A 467 14.56 -9.18 38.86
C VAL A 467 15.69 -9.74 39.65
N LYS A 468 15.48 -9.95 40.96
CA LYS A 468 16.43 -10.68 41.76
C LYS A 468 16.40 -12.00 41.05
N GLN A 469 17.37 -12.23 40.19
CA GLN A 469 17.59 -13.48 39.50
C GLN A 469 17.89 -14.43 40.65
N GLU A 470 16.84 -14.92 41.30
CA GLU A 470 16.91 -16.18 41.99
C GLU A 470 17.47 -17.11 40.93
N LYS A 471 18.67 -17.62 41.19
CA LYS A 471 19.40 -18.50 40.29
C LYS A 471 18.56 -19.75 40.05
N GLY A 472 17.59 -19.63 39.16
CA GLY A 472 16.81 -20.73 38.65
C GLY A 472 17.72 -21.63 37.84
N GLU A 473 17.30 -22.88 37.69
CA GLU A 473 17.98 -23.82 36.83
C GLU A 473 18.17 -23.21 35.43
N LEU A 474 19.39 -23.26 34.91
CA LEU A 474 19.74 -22.71 33.61
C LEU A 474 19.26 -23.67 32.53
N LEU A 475 18.42 -23.20 31.62
CA LEU A 475 17.76 -24.03 30.62
C LEU A 475 18.40 -23.85 29.23
N PHE A 476 18.59 -22.61 28.80
CA PHE A 476 19.16 -22.28 27.50
C PHE A 476 20.15 -21.12 27.58
N PHE A 477 21.00 -21.02 26.57
CA PHE A 477 21.79 -19.84 26.27
C PHE A 477 21.46 -19.32 24.87
N LEU A 478 21.44 -18.00 24.73
CA LEU A 478 21.52 -17.33 23.44
C LEU A 478 22.94 -16.79 23.30
N ALA A 479 23.78 -17.49 22.55
CA ALA A 479 25.15 -17.05 22.26
C ALA A 479 25.15 -16.19 20.99
N ARG A 480 25.83 -15.05 21.00
CA ARG A 480 25.94 -14.18 19.82
C ARG A 480 26.49 -14.95 18.62
N HIS A 481 25.80 -14.88 17.49
CA HIS A 481 26.23 -15.53 16.25
C HIS A 481 26.91 -14.51 15.33
N GLY A 482 28.13 -14.81 14.90
CA GLY A 482 28.94 -13.91 14.06
C GLY A 482 29.73 -12.87 14.85
N GLN A 483 30.25 -11.87 14.13
CA GLN A 483 31.07 -10.78 14.69
C GLN A 483 30.27 -9.50 14.99
N THR A 484 28.95 -9.53 14.79
CA THR A 484 28.08 -8.38 15.05
C THR A 484 28.14 -7.98 16.53
N SER A 485 28.38 -6.71 16.82
CA SER A 485 28.31 -6.15 18.19
C SER A 485 26.91 -5.64 18.54
N SER A 486 25.93 -5.88 17.68
CA SER A 486 24.56 -5.36 17.81
C SER A 486 23.71 -6.06 18.87
N VAL A 487 24.16 -7.19 19.40
CA VAL A 487 23.51 -7.94 20.47
C VAL A 487 24.51 -8.32 21.57
N PRO A 488 24.05 -8.55 22.82
CA PRO A 488 24.89 -9.07 23.90
C PRO A 488 25.61 -10.37 23.51
N PRO A 489 26.83 -10.62 24.02
CA PRO A 489 27.61 -11.81 23.67
C PRO A 489 26.95 -13.12 24.13
N LEU A 490 26.26 -13.08 25.27
CA LEU A 490 25.59 -14.23 25.86
C LEU A 490 24.37 -13.75 26.65
N VAL A 491 23.24 -14.41 26.48
CA VAL A 491 22.03 -14.23 27.30
C VAL A 491 21.67 -15.57 27.92
N GLU A 492 21.55 -15.59 29.24
CA GLU A 492 21.16 -16.77 30.01
C GLU A 492 19.64 -16.83 30.15
N ILE A 493 19.05 -17.98 29.85
CA ILE A 493 17.62 -18.24 29.99
C ILE A 493 17.44 -19.30 31.08
N THR A 494 16.83 -18.91 32.19
CA THR A 494 16.64 -19.77 33.37
C THR A 494 15.19 -20.21 33.52
N ALA A 495 14.93 -21.22 34.35
CA ALA A 495 13.58 -21.71 34.64
C ALA A 495 12.64 -20.66 35.24
N GLY A 496 13.18 -19.62 35.89
CA GLY A 496 12.39 -18.48 36.38
C GLY A 496 12.00 -17.48 35.28
N THR A 497 12.57 -17.60 34.08
CA THR A 497 12.36 -16.68 32.97
C THR A 497 11.15 -17.12 32.13
N SER A 498 9.97 -16.57 32.40
CA SER A 498 8.76 -16.92 31.64
C SER A 498 8.69 -16.28 30.26
N CYS A 499 9.24 -15.07 30.12
CA CYS A 499 9.22 -14.27 28.89
C CYS A 499 10.45 -13.35 28.84
N LEU A 500 11.14 -13.28 27.70
CA LEU A 500 12.16 -12.27 27.42
C LEU A 500 11.77 -11.51 26.17
N THR A 501 11.64 -10.19 26.26
CA THR A 501 11.45 -9.34 25.08
C THR A 501 12.79 -8.90 24.50
N CYS A 502 12.84 -8.75 23.18
CA CYS A 502 14.01 -8.26 22.48
C CYS A 502 13.64 -7.22 21.42
N GLY A 503 14.50 -6.24 21.18
CA GLY A 503 14.27 -5.16 20.22
C GLY A 503 15.17 -3.95 20.44
N ARG A 504 15.04 -2.92 19.60
CA ARG A 504 15.90 -1.71 19.71
C ARG A 504 15.59 -0.82 20.91
N SER A 505 14.41 -0.95 21.52
CA SER A 505 14.04 -0.14 22.69
C SER A 505 14.77 -0.64 23.94
N THR A 506 15.24 0.29 24.77
CA THR A 506 15.85 0.05 26.09
C THR A 506 14.90 -0.60 27.10
N GLN A 507 13.59 -0.62 26.83
CA GLN A 507 12.60 -1.29 27.67
C GLN A 507 12.56 -2.82 27.50
N ASN A 508 13.31 -3.37 26.53
CA ASN A 508 13.39 -4.81 26.32
C ASN A 508 14.41 -5.47 27.23
N ASP A 509 14.22 -6.76 27.52
CA ASP A 509 15.20 -7.56 28.28
C ASP A 509 16.50 -7.76 27.49
N ILE A 510 16.41 -7.87 26.16
CA ILE A 510 17.55 -7.93 25.24
C ILE A 510 17.48 -6.73 24.29
N VAL A 511 18.38 -5.77 24.49
CA VAL A 511 18.42 -4.55 23.68
C VAL A 511 19.32 -4.73 22.47
N PHE A 512 18.79 -4.42 21.28
CA PHE A 512 19.55 -4.46 20.03
C PHE A 512 20.13 -3.09 19.71
N LYS A 513 21.44 -3.03 19.41
CA LYS A 513 22.10 -1.85 18.83
C LYS A 513 22.00 -1.88 17.31
N ALA A 514 20.78 -2.03 16.79
CA ALA A 514 20.49 -2.09 15.36
C ALA A 514 19.26 -1.24 15.04
N GLN A 515 19.44 -0.18 14.24
CA GLN A 515 18.39 0.82 13.98
C GLN A 515 17.17 0.22 13.25
N HIS A 516 17.42 -0.72 12.33
CA HIS A 516 16.39 -1.37 11.53
C HIS A 516 15.60 -2.43 12.31
N ALA A 517 15.98 -2.75 13.55
CA ALA A 517 15.15 -3.61 14.38
C ALA A 517 13.93 -2.83 14.91
N SER A 518 12.77 -3.48 15.01
CA SER A 518 11.59 -2.89 15.65
C SER A 518 11.81 -2.58 17.13
N LYS A 519 11.11 -1.56 17.67
CA LYS A 519 11.20 -1.15 19.10
C LYS A 519 11.02 -2.34 20.04
N ARG A 520 9.98 -3.15 19.80
CA ARG A 520 9.82 -4.51 20.34
C ARG A 520 9.78 -5.44 19.13
N HIS A 521 10.80 -6.27 18.98
CA HIS A 521 11.04 -7.04 17.77
C HIS A 521 10.47 -8.45 17.89
N ALA A 522 10.86 -9.18 18.93
CA ALA A 522 10.39 -10.53 19.18
C ALA A 522 10.37 -10.82 20.68
N GLU A 523 9.80 -11.96 21.05
CA GLU A 523 9.77 -12.46 22.42
C GLU A 523 10.12 -13.95 22.49
N PHE A 524 10.92 -14.31 23.48
CA PHE A 524 11.22 -15.69 23.83
C PHE A 524 10.33 -16.12 24.99
N HIS A 525 9.75 -17.31 24.89
CA HIS A 525 8.92 -17.93 25.92
C HIS A 525 9.49 -19.30 26.29
N ILE A 526 9.38 -19.65 27.56
CA ILE A 526 9.65 -21.01 28.02
C ILE A 526 8.32 -21.67 28.34
N GLU A 527 8.01 -22.75 27.63
CA GLU A 527 6.89 -23.63 27.96
C GLU A 527 7.43 -24.96 28.47
N HIS A 528 6.71 -25.63 29.37
CA HIS A 528 7.07 -26.95 29.84
C HIS A 528 6.11 -27.96 29.22
N ALA A 529 6.60 -28.78 28.28
CA ALA A 529 5.81 -29.84 27.67
C ALA A 529 6.35 -31.18 28.14
N SER A 530 5.49 -31.99 28.79
CA SER A 530 5.88 -33.31 29.33
C SER A 530 7.05 -33.27 30.31
N GLY A 531 7.28 -32.13 30.98
CA GLY A 531 8.39 -31.92 31.91
C GLY A 531 9.71 -31.45 31.28
N GLU A 532 9.79 -31.40 29.94
CA GLU A 532 10.95 -30.82 29.25
C GLU A 532 10.70 -29.33 28.93
N PRO A 533 11.70 -28.47 29.16
CA PRO A 533 11.60 -27.06 28.79
C PRO A 533 11.69 -26.88 27.28
N LEU A 534 10.77 -26.10 26.71
CA LEU A 534 10.72 -25.73 25.30
C LEU A 534 10.92 -24.23 25.16
N LEU A 535 11.94 -23.84 24.41
CA LEU A 535 12.15 -22.44 24.02
C LEU A 535 11.31 -22.13 22.77
N LEU A 536 10.39 -21.17 22.89
CA LEU A 536 9.57 -20.68 21.78
C LEU A 536 9.95 -19.23 21.46
N LEU A 537 9.95 -18.90 20.17
CA LEU A 537 10.18 -17.55 19.67
C LEU A 537 8.96 -17.04 18.91
N ARG A 538 8.58 -15.79 19.16
CA ARG A 538 7.47 -15.13 18.48
C ARG A 538 7.89 -13.77 17.92
N ASP A 539 7.71 -13.60 16.62
CA ASP A 539 8.08 -12.39 15.88
C ASP A 539 6.94 -11.36 15.86
N PHE A 540 7.25 -10.09 16.13
CA PHE A 540 6.33 -8.96 15.98
C PHE A 540 6.90 -7.84 15.11
N SER A 541 8.04 -8.08 14.48
CA SER A 541 8.78 -7.04 13.81
C SER A 541 8.19 -6.70 12.45
N SER A 542 8.53 -5.50 11.99
CA SER A 542 8.16 -5.03 10.64
C SER A 542 9.06 -5.66 9.56
N ASN A 543 10.35 -5.85 9.89
CA ASN A 543 11.34 -6.36 8.93
C ASN A 543 11.39 -7.90 8.92
N GLY A 544 10.95 -8.54 9.99
CA GLY A 544 10.85 -9.99 10.16
C GLY A 544 11.96 -10.58 11.03
N THR A 545 11.73 -11.81 11.46
CA THR A 545 12.73 -12.65 12.13
C THR A 545 12.98 -13.92 11.31
N TRP A 546 14.20 -14.44 11.32
CA TRP A 546 14.62 -15.66 10.60
C TRP A 546 15.19 -16.70 11.56
N VAL A 547 14.92 -17.97 11.28
CA VAL A 547 15.55 -19.12 11.97
C VAL A 547 16.20 -19.99 10.91
N ASN A 548 17.51 -20.22 11.03
CA ASN A 548 18.33 -20.97 10.06
C ASN A 548 18.15 -20.46 8.62
N GLY A 549 18.03 -19.13 8.45
CA GLY A 549 17.82 -18.49 7.15
C GLY A 549 16.39 -18.51 6.61
N ALA A 550 15.45 -19.21 7.27
CA ALA A 550 14.04 -19.22 6.89
C ALA A 550 13.26 -18.13 7.67
N LYS A 551 12.50 -17.29 6.95
CA LYS A 551 11.70 -16.22 7.57
C LYS A 551 10.51 -16.80 8.33
N LEU A 552 10.30 -16.34 9.56
CA LEU A 552 9.17 -16.73 10.40
C LEU A 552 7.86 -16.06 9.95
N GLN A 553 6.74 -16.68 10.30
CA GLN A 553 5.42 -16.04 10.17
C GLN A 553 5.19 -15.11 11.37
N PRO A 554 4.87 -13.82 11.15
CA PRO A 554 4.62 -12.87 12.23
C PRO A 554 3.53 -13.36 13.19
N GLY A 555 3.78 -13.24 14.49
CA GLY A 555 2.85 -13.60 15.56
C GLY A 555 2.66 -15.10 15.81
N ARG A 556 3.27 -15.98 15.01
CA ARG A 556 3.20 -17.43 15.22
C ARG A 556 4.36 -17.90 16.10
N PRO A 557 4.10 -18.54 17.25
CA PRO A 557 5.17 -19.11 18.07
C PRO A 557 5.88 -20.23 17.31
N THR A 558 7.20 -20.18 17.29
CA THR A 558 8.08 -21.15 16.62
C THR A 558 9.01 -21.77 17.65
N ARG A 559 9.03 -23.10 17.73
CA ARG A 559 9.93 -23.82 18.63
C ARG A 559 11.37 -23.69 18.14
N LEU A 560 12.26 -23.31 19.04
CA LEU A 560 13.69 -23.29 18.84
C LEU A 560 14.33 -24.54 19.45
N VAL A 561 15.38 -25.05 18.80
CA VAL A 561 16.19 -26.17 19.29
C VAL A 561 17.66 -25.76 19.39
N SER A 562 18.44 -26.50 20.19
CA SER A 562 19.89 -26.27 20.28
C SER A 562 20.54 -26.36 18.90
N GLY A 563 21.36 -25.37 18.58
CA GLY A 563 22.03 -25.21 17.29
C GLY A 563 21.34 -24.22 16.35
N ASP A 564 20.07 -23.88 16.57
CA ASP A 564 19.34 -22.93 15.72
C ASP A 564 20.00 -21.55 15.74
N ILE A 565 20.10 -20.93 14.56
CA ILE A 565 20.56 -19.55 14.39
C ILE A 565 19.34 -18.66 14.16
N VAL A 566 19.08 -17.77 15.10
CA VAL A 566 18.00 -16.77 15.03
C VAL A 566 18.60 -15.43 14.59
N SER A 567 18.09 -14.82 13.52
CA SER A 567 18.48 -13.49 13.06
C SER A 567 17.27 -12.55 13.01
N PHE A 568 17.42 -11.32 13.50
CA PHE A 568 16.33 -10.33 13.61
C PHE A 568 16.35 -9.29 12.49
N LEU A 569 17.13 -9.52 11.44
CA LEU A 569 17.14 -8.79 10.18
C LEU A 569 17.43 -9.79 9.05
N PRO A 570 17.22 -9.42 7.76
CA PRO A 570 17.64 -10.29 6.67
C PRO A 570 19.08 -10.76 6.87
N PRO A 571 19.39 -12.07 6.74
CA PRO A 571 20.71 -12.59 7.06
C PRO A 571 21.81 -11.84 6.30
N ALA A 572 22.61 -11.07 7.05
CA ALA A 572 23.73 -10.27 6.59
C ALA A 572 24.82 -10.30 7.67
N GLU A 573 26.07 -9.93 7.35
CA GLU A 573 27.20 -10.02 8.30
C GLU A 573 26.98 -9.24 9.60
N ASP A 574 26.26 -8.11 9.53
CA ASP A 574 26.02 -7.23 10.70
C ASP A 574 24.67 -7.47 11.39
N ALA A 575 23.84 -8.38 10.89
CA ALA A 575 22.49 -8.58 11.40
C ALA A 575 22.51 -9.11 12.85
N PRO A 576 21.70 -8.55 13.78
CA PRO A 576 21.58 -9.05 15.14
C PRO A 576 21.15 -10.52 15.11
N ALA A 577 22.01 -11.41 15.63
CA ALA A 577 21.78 -12.85 15.56
C ALA A 577 22.29 -13.60 16.80
N PHE A 578 21.55 -14.64 17.19
CA PHE A 578 21.91 -15.57 18.25
C PHE A 578 21.94 -17.00 17.75
N GLN A 579 22.82 -17.82 18.29
CA GLN A 579 22.77 -19.26 18.25
C GLN A 579 22.19 -19.77 19.57
N VAL A 580 21.18 -20.62 19.48
CA VAL A 580 20.53 -21.25 20.63
C VAL A 580 21.38 -22.42 21.10
N LEU A 581 21.67 -22.50 22.40
CA LEU A 581 22.40 -23.61 23.01
C LEU A 581 21.60 -24.14 24.20
N ASP A 582 21.46 -25.46 24.29
CA ASP A 582 20.84 -26.13 25.44
C ASP A 582 21.84 -26.27 26.58
N ALA A 583 21.46 -25.82 27.78
CA ALA A 583 22.33 -25.87 28.95
C ALA A 583 22.56 -27.30 29.45
N THR A 584 21.60 -28.22 29.27
CA THR A 584 21.70 -29.61 29.72
C THR A 584 22.69 -30.41 28.89
N ILE A 585 22.76 -30.14 27.58
CA ILE A 585 23.66 -30.83 26.65
C ILE A 585 25.09 -30.32 26.81
N SER A 586 25.27 -29.06 27.21
CA SER A 586 26.59 -28.43 27.22
C SER A 586 27.54 -29.02 28.28
N GLY A 587 27.02 -29.58 29.39
CA GLY A 587 27.69 -30.52 30.33
C GLY A 587 29.06 -30.14 30.93
N LYS A 588 29.64 -29.03 30.49
CA LYS A 588 30.96 -28.49 30.76
C LYS A 588 30.82 -27.00 30.57
N HIS A 589 31.39 -26.22 31.49
CA HIS A 589 31.50 -24.77 31.40
C HIS A 589 31.67 -24.31 29.94
N PHE A 590 30.61 -23.76 29.34
CA PHE A 590 30.76 -22.98 28.12
C PHE A 590 31.51 -21.73 28.55
N GLN A 591 32.83 -21.76 28.43
CA GLN A 591 33.63 -20.54 28.49
C GLN A 591 33.38 -19.84 27.15
N PRO A 592 32.71 -18.67 27.14
CA PRO A 592 32.65 -17.89 25.91
C PRO A 592 34.08 -17.75 25.40
N GLN A 593 34.30 -18.08 24.12
CA GLN A 593 35.60 -17.83 23.49
C GLN A 593 35.96 -16.37 23.81
N PRO A 594 37.11 -16.11 24.47
CA PRO A 594 37.49 -14.74 24.78
C PRO A 594 37.46 -13.98 23.47
N GLU A 595 36.73 -12.86 23.44
CA GLU A 595 36.71 -12.00 22.26
C GLU A 595 38.16 -11.81 21.79
N PRO A 596 38.45 -11.90 20.48
CA PRO A 596 39.79 -11.65 19.99
C PRO A 596 40.20 -10.29 20.53
N VAL A 597 41.15 -10.28 21.47
CA VAL A 597 41.56 -9.10 22.22
C VAL A 597 41.90 -8.04 21.18
N ALA A 598 40.98 -7.10 20.99
CA ALA A 598 41.25 -5.90 20.22
C ALA A 598 42.51 -5.33 20.85
N ARG A 599 43.57 -5.19 20.03
CA ARG A 599 44.87 -4.66 20.47
C ARG A 599 44.62 -3.56 21.48
N ALA A 600 45.13 -3.76 22.71
CA ALA A 600 44.99 -2.81 23.80
C ALA A 600 45.45 -1.43 23.33
N VAL A 601 44.49 -0.56 23.07
CA VAL A 601 44.70 0.89 23.06
C VAL A 601 44.94 1.26 24.53
N PRO A 602 46.00 2.00 24.87
CA PRO A 602 46.31 2.31 26.25
C PRO A 602 45.13 3.04 26.91
N ALA A 603 44.83 2.63 28.15
CA ALA A 603 43.79 3.23 28.97
C ALA A 603 44.05 4.73 29.13
N LEU A 604 43.16 5.55 28.55
CA LEU A 604 43.05 6.96 28.85
C LEU A 604 41.95 7.11 29.91
N ALA A 605 42.38 7.42 31.13
CA ALA A 605 41.50 7.81 32.22
C ALA A 605 40.96 9.23 31.96
N ASP A 606 39.77 9.49 32.53
CA ASP A 606 39.03 10.76 32.61
C ASP A 606 38.20 11.17 31.38
N VAL A 607 37.08 10.47 31.16
CA VAL A 607 35.87 11.05 30.55
C VAL A 607 34.74 10.92 31.57
N PRO A 608 34.05 12.00 31.97
CA PRO A 608 32.93 11.91 32.90
C PRO A 608 31.72 11.27 32.19
N GLU A 609 31.41 10.04 32.59
CA GLU A 609 30.28 9.23 32.16
C GLU A 609 28.95 9.80 32.72
N ALA A 610 28.48 10.94 32.18
CA ALA A 610 27.29 11.62 32.67
C ALA A 610 26.09 11.46 31.71
N ALA A 611 25.01 10.85 32.20
CA ALA A 611 23.70 10.93 31.57
C ALA A 611 23.29 12.41 31.36
N GLY A 612 22.97 12.80 30.13
CA GLY A 612 22.54 14.17 29.79
C GLY A 612 23.29 14.83 28.62
N GLU A 613 24.39 14.22 28.13
CA GLU A 613 25.24 14.80 27.06
C GLU A 613 24.48 15.16 25.78
N VAL A 614 23.58 14.29 25.31
CA VAL A 614 22.83 14.52 24.06
C VAL A 614 21.90 15.71 24.20
N GLY A 615 21.16 15.79 25.31
CA GLY A 615 20.23 16.89 25.56
C GLY A 615 20.93 18.21 25.85
N GLU A 616 22.06 18.20 26.55
CA GLU A 616 22.88 19.40 26.75
C GLU A 616 23.52 19.88 25.45
N TRP A 617 24.02 18.96 24.63
CA TRP A 617 24.56 19.27 23.31
C TRP A 617 23.48 19.85 22.39
N ILE A 618 22.30 19.21 22.29
CA ILE A 618 21.16 19.71 21.50
C ILE A 618 20.70 21.08 22.00
N ARG A 619 20.62 21.29 23.31
CA ARG A 619 20.28 22.61 23.87
C ARG A 619 21.37 23.65 23.60
N SER A 620 22.63 23.24 23.52
CA SER A 620 23.74 24.14 23.18
C SER A 620 23.70 24.61 21.71
N ILE A 621 23.38 23.71 20.78
CA ILE A 621 23.25 24.05 19.34
C ILE A 621 21.92 24.75 19.05
N GLY A 622 20.87 24.40 19.80
CA GLY A 622 19.53 24.95 19.72
C GLY A 622 19.30 26.22 20.55
N GLY A 623 20.34 26.79 21.18
CA GLY A 623 20.28 27.83 22.22
C GLY A 623 19.58 29.16 21.86
N GLY A 624 19.03 29.29 20.65
CA GLY A 624 18.16 30.39 20.23
C GLY A 624 16.69 30.03 20.01
N GLY A 625 16.25 28.81 20.36
CA GLY A 625 14.88 28.33 20.04
C GLY A 625 14.68 28.03 18.55
N LYS A 626 15.78 27.81 17.82
CA LYS A 626 15.77 27.54 16.38
C LYS A 626 15.44 26.10 16.02
N LEU A 627 15.67 25.17 16.95
CA LEU A 627 15.22 23.78 16.81
C LEU A 627 13.85 23.63 17.47
N SER A 628 12.92 22.99 16.78
CA SER A 628 11.60 22.68 17.30
C SER A 628 11.71 21.73 18.50
N ALA A 629 10.88 21.98 19.53
CA ALA A 629 10.87 21.16 20.75
C ALA A 629 10.61 19.67 20.46
N ARG A 630 9.82 19.39 19.42
CA ARG A 630 9.56 18.03 18.94
C ARG A 630 10.83 17.33 18.48
N LEU A 631 11.65 18.01 17.68
CA LEU A 631 12.89 17.44 17.15
C LEU A 631 13.93 17.23 18.24
N ILE A 632 13.99 18.14 19.22
CA ILE A 632 14.83 18.00 20.42
C ILE A 632 14.44 16.72 21.18
N GLU A 633 13.17 16.57 21.53
CA GLU A 633 12.66 15.39 22.25
C GLU A 633 12.90 14.09 21.47
N GLU A 634 12.70 14.11 20.14
CA GLU A 634 12.90 12.95 19.28
C GLU A 634 14.37 12.49 19.22
N ILE A 635 15.32 13.42 19.16
CA ILE A 635 16.75 13.08 19.17
C ILE A 635 17.18 12.65 20.59
N GLU A 636 16.73 13.34 21.64
CA GLU A 636 17.00 12.95 23.04
C GLU A 636 16.48 11.53 23.35
N ASP A 637 15.30 11.15 22.84
CA ASP A 637 14.72 9.81 23.01
C ASP A 637 15.42 8.73 22.16
N SER A 638 16.14 9.13 21.10
CA SER A 638 16.72 8.22 20.13
C SER A 638 18.16 7.82 20.44
N TYR A 639 18.89 8.64 21.22
CA TYR A 639 20.31 8.42 21.48
C TYR A 639 20.67 8.65 22.94
N ASP A 640 21.36 7.68 23.52
CA ASP A 640 21.77 7.74 24.93
C ASP A 640 23.02 8.61 25.13
N HIS A 641 23.85 8.80 24.09
CA HIS A 641 25.16 9.46 24.14
C HIS A 641 25.60 9.96 22.76
N LEU A 642 26.39 11.05 22.74
CA LEU A 642 26.83 11.71 21.47
C LEU A 642 27.66 10.79 20.58
N ARG A 643 28.41 9.87 21.20
CA ARG A 643 29.19 8.86 20.48
C ARG A 643 28.34 7.99 19.56
N GLN A 644 27.09 7.70 19.94
CA GLN A 644 26.15 6.94 19.09
C GLN A 644 25.76 7.71 17.84
N ILE A 645 25.50 9.01 17.97
CA ILE A 645 25.21 9.89 16.83
C ILE A 645 26.44 9.93 15.92
N TYR A 646 27.63 10.12 16.49
CA TYR A 646 28.87 10.11 15.71
C TYR A 646 29.09 8.77 14.98
N ASP A 647 29.07 7.64 15.68
CA ASP A 647 29.40 6.34 15.09
C ASP A 647 28.43 5.94 13.98
N ASN A 648 27.14 6.27 14.15
CA ASN A 648 26.10 5.96 13.17
C ASN A 648 26.18 6.87 11.93
N TYR A 649 26.49 8.16 12.10
CA TYR A 649 26.30 9.17 11.04
C TYR A 649 27.58 9.84 10.53
N ARG A 650 28.76 9.51 11.07
CA ARG A 650 30.05 10.07 10.63
C ARG A 650 30.38 9.87 9.15
N ARG A 651 29.75 8.88 8.50
CA ARG A 651 29.96 8.58 7.07
C ARG A 651 29.03 9.37 6.17
N ASN A 652 27.84 9.71 6.65
CA ASN A 652 26.86 10.44 5.89
C ASN A 652 25.92 11.24 6.81
N ILE A 653 26.10 12.57 6.82
CA ILE A 653 25.30 13.47 7.65
C ILE A 653 23.85 13.55 7.14
N SER A 654 23.62 13.39 5.83
CA SER A 654 22.27 13.43 5.28
C SER A 654 21.38 12.34 5.86
N ASP A 655 21.95 11.16 6.17
CA ASP A 655 21.21 10.05 6.76
C ASP A 655 20.66 10.42 8.15
N PHE A 656 21.32 11.30 8.91
CA PHE A 656 20.80 11.78 10.19
C PHE A 656 19.55 12.66 9.99
N LEU A 657 19.62 13.60 9.04
CA LEU A 657 18.52 14.51 8.73
C LEU A 657 17.30 13.76 8.19
N ASP A 658 17.54 12.79 7.30
CA ASP A 658 16.50 11.93 6.72
C ASP A 658 15.82 11.08 7.81
N VAL A 659 16.61 10.51 8.72
CA VAL A 659 16.09 9.67 9.82
C VAL A 659 15.14 10.45 10.73
N HIS A 660 15.44 11.72 11.01
CA HIS A 660 14.61 12.57 11.85
C HIS A 660 13.59 13.40 11.07
N SER A 661 13.48 13.19 9.75
CA SER A 661 12.55 13.89 8.88
C SER A 661 12.58 15.42 9.08
N VAL A 662 13.79 15.98 9.16
CA VAL A 662 13.99 17.41 9.37
C VAL A 662 13.67 18.14 8.07
N ASP A 663 12.43 18.59 7.90
CA ASP A 663 11.98 19.27 6.66
C ASP A 663 12.35 20.76 6.63
N ASP A 664 12.60 21.37 7.79
CA ASP A 664 12.92 22.79 7.89
C ASP A 664 14.38 23.06 7.52
N PRO A 665 14.67 23.93 6.53
CA PRO A 665 16.03 24.15 6.05
C PRO A 665 16.94 24.79 7.09
N ASP A 666 16.41 25.62 8.00
CA ASP A 666 17.20 26.24 9.06
C ASP A 666 17.60 25.18 10.11
N GLU A 667 16.68 24.27 10.45
CA GLU A 667 16.98 23.13 11.34
C GLU A 667 18.01 22.18 10.70
N GLN A 668 17.90 21.91 9.39
CA GLN A 668 18.86 21.08 8.64
C GLN A 668 20.27 21.66 8.68
N GLU A 669 20.41 22.97 8.45
CA GLU A 669 21.70 23.66 8.46
C GLU A 669 22.36 23.58 9.85
N ILE A 670 21.59 23.89 10.91
CA ILE A 670 22.07 23.85 12.30
C ILE A 670 22.55 22.45 12.68
N LEU A 671 21.75 21.41 12.40
CA LEU A 671 22.10 20.03 12.74
C LEU A 671 23.28 19.52 11.92
N SER A 672 23.38 19.93 10.65
CA SER A 672 24.53 19.58 9.80
C SER A 672 25.84 20.16 10.35
N GLU A 673 25.84 21.44 10.73
CA GLU A 673 27.01 22.10 11.31
C GLU A 673 27.38 21.50 12.67
N ALA A 674 26.38 21.21 13.50
CA ALA A 674 26.57 20.57 14.79
C ALA A 674 27.23 19.18 14.66
N ILE A 675 26.75 18.34 13.75
CA ILE A 675 27.29 16.99 13.52
C ILE A 675 28.69 17.07 12.89
N ALA A 676 28.93 18.00 11.97
CA ALA A 676 30.26 18.23 11.42
C ALA A 676 31.27 18.63 12.52
N THR A 677 30.84 19.47 13.47
CA THR A 677 31.63 19.86 14.64
C THR A 677 31.87 18.68 15.58
N LEU A 678 30.86 17.86 15.84
CA LEU A 678 31.01 16.62 16.61
C LEU A 678 32.04 15.68 15.94
N CYS A 679 32.00 15.59 14.61
CA CYS A 679 32.94 14.77 13.85
C CYS A 679 34.38 15.29 13.87
N SER A 680 34.58 16.62 13.93
CA SER A 680 35.91 17.21 13.97
C SER A 680 36.56 17.05 15.36
N TRP A 681 35.78 17.21 16.43
CA TRP A 681 36.20 16.95 17.81
C TRP A 681 36.73 15.52 17.98
N GLN A 682 35.98 14.53 17.51
CA GLN A 682 36.38 13.14 17.68
C GLN A 682 37.64 12.77 16.86
N ARG A 683 37.90 13.46 15.73
CA ARG A 683 39.15 13.25 14.98
C ARG A 683 40.34 13.81 15.74
N ALA A 684 40.22 15.02 16.28
CA ALA A 684 41.28 15.65 17.07
C ALA A 684 41.60 14.90 18.38
N GLU A 685 40.66 14.12 18.90
CA GLU A 685 40.86 13.28 20.08
C GLU A 685 41.52 11.92 19.75
N ASN A 686 41.41 11.45 18.51
CA ASN A 686 42.01 10.19 18.05
C ASN A 686 43.42 10.37 17.46
N ASP A 687 43.77 11.60 17.05
CA ASP A 687 45.11 12.01 16.58
C ASP A 687 45.99 12.45 17.76
#